data_AF-A0A1V9XWD8-F1
#
_entry.id   AF-A0A1V9XWD8-F1
#
_cell.length_a   1.000
_cell.length_b   1.000
_cell.length_c   1.000
_cell.angle_alpha   90.00
_cell.angle_beta   90.00
_cell.angle_gamma   90.00
#
_symmetry.space_group_name_H-M   'P 1'
#
loop_
_entity.id
_entity.type
_entity.pdbx_description
1 polymer ?
#
loop_
_entity_poly.entity_id
_entity_poly.type
_entity_poly.pdbx_seq_one_letter_code
_entity_poly.pdbx_strand_id
1 'polypeptide(L)'
;MSAHNKQELLNHVFTDDKFRLIDCVKVEETKNRRKKYAWIALTIDSNSKVHIHWIKGKDYTRKNRWKLQDVKTVDLCYTDGKDTPEFQMHLDSLYKWSATSIAEKDSFVRSLYRYSRKLLPGNEQTRFKNYRSDLFEDLQMSAELAAKLQATDGGRDLDVGSEYQALSKKEESDLEALMVKYEFAISNAEAFTEQLNRELSSLDATNVHAIMESERKVQSLMDMFDTVISEVLQLESRLDAYDALLREVRDSVLRMEEKDAVIHVQNDNIDKLRQLLEDVITRRALIHDHEMVLVEPKDLGTEEGLAKCIEAALALEEAMSVPMHPALSEMTAVKDRNNSLENLKKCFIRRLSHYINDQLIKIIVDYGLGPRTVAAGEPVLREHKLVHASLRPFSPLIGWLKRNDEPTYQFIKKNYLEKFGQIYQQEIIVFFEQANAKLRFEESRSASGTLDTKKGTLVLNAQEGVVSTPTKQRTTCLLGMASELFCAGEDEVARQMFDLFLERILTSLEPAYLAEQQFCIQFLALTTQKNVKSDAGEAFGILDRSAMSSGSRTPSKSTSVDELDSVSRTSSEEILSRLKKRDRDIGQEVRDVMARLFGSLEDELNKFVAAYDGVYSMYLLVRLCHHTIQTQDAGSYLCKLYGMALVNAKRNFDQYMNAHINSISEARPPRRNKCGIISFVSNFEEFANQCEAVFKGSDRKGDLQKWYSKIVHAIFDGIVRVSVEHGRTPPEVVCMENFHHMHDSLYKLKILEEDRKEAKERYSKALKSYVTNYFGRPLEKLNVFFDGVQARLDTGTKKSDVCFIHQYSKSELRKVIHEFPGKEVKKGLEALYKKVEKHLSPEENLLQVVWRDMQDEFIRQYKAIQTLLDSCYSGSMIQLEFTITDLLEFFSDIAKQH
;
A
#
# COMPACT_ATOMS: atom_id res chain seq x y z
N MET A 1 -19.83 32.16 -15.39
CA MET A 1 -19.00 31.74 -14.24
C MET A 1 -19.87 31.36 -13.05
N SER A 2 -19.49 30.32 -12.31
CA SER A 2 -20.11 30.03 -11.02
C SER A 2 -19.67 31.05 -9.96
N ALA A 3 -20.59 31.47 -9.09
CA ALA A 3 -20.26 32.30 -7.92
C ALA A 3 -19.22 31.64 -7.00
N HIS A 4 -19.16 30.29 -7.02
CA HIS A 4 -18.21 29.47 -6.29
C HIS A 4 -16.75 29.91 -6.47
N ASN A 5 -16.30 30.15 -7.71
CA ASN A 5 -14.92 30.55 -8.00
C ASN A 5 -14.57 31.94 -7.42
N LYS A 6 -15.56 32.85 -7.31
CA LYS A 6 -15.35 34.16 -6.67
C LYS A 6 -15.25 34.02 -5.16
N GLN A 7 -16.03 33.11 -4.58
CA GLN A 7 -16.08 32.85 -3.15
C GLN A 7 -14.84 32.09 -2.65
N GLU A 8 -14.30 31.14 -3.41
CA GLU A 8 -13.00 30.50 -3.13
C GLU A 8 -11.86 31.53 -3.09
N LEU A 9 -11.79 32.42 -4.08
CA LEU A 9 -10.75 33.45 -4.17
C LEU A 9 -10.85 34.49 -3.04
N LEU A 10 -12.08 34.83 -2.63
CA LEU A 10 -12.34 35.68 -1.48
C LEU A 10 -11.86 35.02 -0.17
N ASN A 11 -12.22 33.75 0.04
CA ASN A 11 -11.94 32.99 1.26
C ASN A 11 -10.47 32.60 1.44
N HIS A 12 -9.69 32.47 0.36
CA HIS A 12 -8.29 32.02 0.42
C HIS A 12 -7.23 33.12 0.27
N VAL A 13 -7.54 34.28 -0.33
CA VAL A 13 -6.52 35.28 -0.69
C VAL A 13 -6.75 36.66 -0.07
N PHE A 14 -8.01 37.01 0.24
CA PHE A 14 -8.42 38.35 0.64
C PHE A 14 -9.18 38.38 1.98
N THR A 15 -9.07 37.32 2.77
CA THR A 15 -9.80 37.14 4.05
C THR A 15 -9.29 38.05 5.17
N ASP A 16 -7.97 38.32 5.21
CA ASP A 16 -7.31 39.11 6.26
C ASP A 16 -7.01 40.57 5.86
N ASP A 17 -7.09 40.91 4.57
CA ASP A 17 -6.83 42.27 4.08
C ASP A 17 -8.14 43.05 3.91
N LYS A 18 -8.10 44.38 4.10
CA LYS A 18 -9.24 45.31 3.90
C LYS A 18 -9.67 45.51 2.42
N PHE A 19 -9.46 44.53 1.55
CA PHE A 19 -9.75 44.59 0.12
C PHE A 19 -11.04 43.85 -0.26
N ARG A 20 -12.06 44.58 -0.74
CA ARG A 20 -13.28 43.97 -1.30
C ARG A 20 -13.06 43.59 -2.77
N LEU A 21 -13.23 42.32 -3.11
CA LEU A 21 -13.19 41.82 -4.49
C LEU A 21 -14.35 42.38 -5.33
N ILE A 22 -14.05 42.92 -6.50
CA ILE A 22 -15.03 43.40 -7.49
C ILE A 22 -15.33 42.29 -8.50
N ASP A 23 -14.28 41.84 -9.19
CA ASP A 23 -14.38 40.88 -10.29
C ASP A 23 -13.06 40.13 -10.43
N CYS A 24 -13.11 38.93 -11.02
CA CYS A 24 -11.91 38.14 -11.30
C CYS A 24 -12.08 37.32 -12.58
N VAL A 25 -10.97 37.08 -13.27
CA VAL A 25 -10.91 36.31 -14.51
C VAL A 25 -9.78 35.27 -14.46
N LYS A 26 -10.07 34.06 -14.94
CA LYS A 26 -9.10 32.98 -15.08
C LYS A 26 -8.44 33.06 -16.46
N VAL A 27 -7.13 33.20 -16.48
CA VAL A 27 -6.32 33.41 -17.70
C VAL A 27 -5.23 32.37 -17.88
N GLU A 28 -4.91 32.05 -19.12
CA GLU A 28 -3.75 31.27 -19.56
C GLU A 28 -2.62 32.22 -19.99
N GLU A 29 -1.38 31.95 -19.55
CA GLU A 29 -0.19 32.73 -19.89
C GLU A 29 0.39 32.30 -21.25
N THR A 30 0.22 33.11 -22.29
CA THR A 30 0.59 32.76 -23.69
C THR A 30 2.10 32.74 -23.97
N LYS A 31 2.96 33.06 -22.98
CA LYS A 31 4.43 33.12 -23.15
C LYS A 31 5.15 31.76 -23.04
N ASN A 32 4.45 30.66 -22.73
CA ASN A 32 5.07 29.36 -22.43
C ASN A 32 4.44 28.19 -23.22
N ARG A 33 5.27 27.27 -23.75
CA ARG A 33 4.83 26.00 -24.41
C ARG A 33 4.05 25.02 -23.50
N ARG A 34 3.91 25.31 -22.21
CA ARG A 34 3.11 24.54 -21.24
C ARG A 34 2.02 25.45 -20.66
N LYS A 35 0.76 24.99 -20.71
CA LYS A 35 -0.41 25.70 -20.19
C LYS A 35 -0.23 26.07 -18.71
N LYS A 36 -0.09 27.37 -18.42
CA LYS A 36 -0.05 27.90 -17.05
C LYS A 36 -1.26 28.78 -16.82
N TYR A 37 -2.11 28.38 -15.88
CA TYR A 37 -3.28 29.14 -15.47
C TYR A 37 -2.92 30.10 -14.32
N ALA A 38 -3.45 31.32 -14.42
CA ALA A 38 -3.37 32.36 -13.41
C ALA A 38 -4.76 33.00 -13.24
N TRP A 39 -4.92 33.74 -12.16
CA TRP A 39 -6.10 34.57 -11.91
C TRP A 39 -5.68 36.04 -11.92
N ILE A 40 -6.55 36.89 -12.46
CA ILE A 40 -6.45 38.34 -12.33
C ILE A 40 -7.68 38.78 -11.54
N ALA A 41 -7.46 39.52 -10.46
CA ALA A 41 -8.50 39.99 -9.56
C ALA A 41 -8.47 41.51 -9.45
N LEU A 42 -9.64 42.15 -9.54
CA LEU A 42 -9.84 43.58 -9.34
C LEU A 42 -10.46 43.81 -7.96
N THR A 43 -9.81 44.59 -7.09
CA THR A 43 -10.21 44.81 -5.70
C THR A 43 -10.32 46.30 -5.35
N ILE A 44 -11.10 46.65 -4.32
CA ILE A 44 -11.16 48.00 -3.75
C ILE A 44 -10.67 47.96 -2.30
N ASP A 45 -9.78 48.86 -1.92
CA ASP A 45 -9.39 49.10 -0.53
C ASP A 45 -10.49 49.87 0.24
N SER A 46 -10.44 49.79 1.57
CA SER A 46 -11.10 50.70 2.52
C SER A 46 -11.04 52.18 2.12
N ASN A 47 -9.92 52.63 1.55
CA ASN A 47 -9.71 54.00 1.05
C ASN A 47 -10.27 54.25 -0.36
N SER A 48 -11.20 53.42 -0.87
CA SER A 48 -11.79 53.47 -2.22
C SER A 48 -10.81 53.37 -3.40
N LYS A 49 -9.53 53.08 -3.16
CA LYS A 49 -8.50 52.88 -4.20
C LYS A 49 -8.63 51.49 -4.81
N VAL A 50 -8.56 51.41 -6.15
CA VAL A 50 -8.74 50.16 -6.91
C VAL A 50 -7.38 49.55 -7.30
N HIS A 51 -7.24 48.25 -7.08
CA HIS A 51 -6.03 47.48 -7.33
C HIS A 51 -6.28 46.28 -8.26
N ILE A 52 -5.25 45.94 -9.04
CA ILE A 52 -5.22 44.75 -9.90
C ILE A 52 -4.19 43.78 -9.32
N HIS A 53 -4.60 42.55 -9.02
CA HIS A 53 -3.74 41.50 -8.47
C HIS A 53 -3.54 40.37 -9.48
N TRP A 54 -2.28 39.98 -9.71
CA TRP A 54 -1.93 38.74 -10.43
C TRP A 54 -1.71 37.63 -9.40
N ILE A 55 -2.44 36.52 -9.55
CA ILE A 55 -2.45 35.38 -8.61
C ILE A 55 -2.11 34.09 -9.38
N LYS A 56 -1.26 33.22 -8.83
CA LYS A 56 -0.91 31.92 -9.45
C LYS A 56 -2.03 30.90 -9.27
N GLY A 57 -2.44 30.21 -10.33
CA GLY A 57 -3.62 29.34 -10.32
C GLY A 57 -3.47 27.93 -9.71
N LYS A 58 -2.32 27.60 -9.09
CA LYS A 58 -2.13 26.33 -8.33
C LYS A 58 -2.06 26.55 -6.82
N ASP A 59 -1.34 27.60 -6.40
CA ASP A 59 -1.00 27.83 -5.00
C ASP A 59 -1.74 29.04 -4.40
N TYR A 60 -2.61 29.69 -5.19
CA TYR A 60 -3.32 30.95 -4.88
C TYR A 60 -2.45 32.10 -4.35
N THR A 61 -1.13 32.04 -4.56
CA THR A 61 -0.17 33.06 -4.13
C THR A 61 -0.25 34.32 -5.00
N ARG A 62 -0.29 35.48 -4.33
CA ARG A 62 -0.21 36.81 -4.96
C ARG A 62 1.19 36.99 -5.57
N LYS A 63 1.26 37.15 -6.89
CA LYS A 63 2.50 37.32 -7.66
C LYS A 63 2.89 38.78 -7.84
N ASN A 64 1.94 39.66 -8.14
CA ASN A 64 2.12 41.11 -8.29
C ASN A 64 0.82 41.87 -7.95
N ARG A 65 0.94 43.16 -7.61
CA ARG A 65 -0.17 44.10 -7.38
C ARG A 65 0.14 45.43 -8.05
N TRP A 66 -0.80 45.96 -8.85
CA TRP A 66 -0.72 47.28 -9.49
C TRP A 66 -1.89 48.17 -9.03
N LYS A 67 -1.75 49.49 -9.13
CA LYS A 67 -2.84 50.46 -8.97
C LYS A 67 -3.56 50.63 -10.31
N LEU A 68 -4.83 51.04 -10.27
CA LEU A 68 -5.59 51.31 -11.50
C LEU A 68 -4.97 52.44 -12.36
N GLN A 69 -4.26 53.38 -11.73
CA GLN A 69 -3.47 54.45 -12.39
C GLN A 69 -2.31 53.92 -13.25
N ASP A 70 -1.80 52.72 -12.97
CA ASP A 70 -0.64 52.17 -13.67
C ASP A 70 -1.02 51.59 -15.06
N VAL A 71 -2.32 51.48 -15.37
CA VAL A 71 -2.84 50.89 -16.62
C VAL A 71 -2.84 51.93 -17.75
N LYS A 72 -1.84 51.88 -18.65
CA LYS A 72 -1.74 52.86 -19.74
C LYS A 72 -2.62 52.52 -20.94
N THR A 73 -2.60 51.25 -21.38
CA THR A 73 -3.40 50.78 -22.52
C THR A 73 -3.89 49.35 -22.31
N VAL A 74 -5.12 49.08 -22.73
CA VAL A 74 -5.71 47.73 -22.79
C VAL A 74 -6.13 47.44 -24.23
N ASP A 75 -5.58 46.40 -24.82
CA ASP A 75 -5.87 45.97 -26.20
C ASP A 75 -6.63 44.65 -26.16
N LEU A 76 -7.86 44.62 -26.70
CA LEU A 76 -8.71 43.42 -26.65
C LEU A 76 -8.55 42.51 -27.87
N CYS A 77 -7.54 42.77 -28.72
CA CYS A 77 -7.12 41.90 -29.83
C CYS A 77 -8.25 41.50 -30.78
N TYR A 78 -9.21 42.40 -31.02
CA TYR A 78 -10.25 42.25 -32.04
C TYR A 78 -9.68 42.61 -33.41
N THR A 79 -9.48 41.60 -34.26
CA THR A 79 -8.97 41.73 -35.64
C THR A 79 -9.83 40.90 -36.59
N ASP A 80 -10.07 41.39 -37.80
CA ASP A 80 -10.85 40.72 -38.86
C ASP A 80 -12.23 40.20 -38.43
N GLY A 81 -12.95 40.97 -37.62
CA GLY A 81 -14.32 40.68 -37.21
C GLY A 81 -14.49 39.47 -36.29
N LYS A 82 -13.39 38.88 -35.79
CA LYS A 82 -13.39 37.70 -34.92
C LYS A 82 -12.97 38.08 -33.52
N ASP A 83 -13.84 37.79 -32.56
CA ASP A 83 -13.57 38.00 -31.14
C ASP A 83 -12.69 36.86 -30.60
N THR A 84 -11.51 37.19 -30.08
CA THR A 84 -10.57 36.22 -29.51
C THR A 84 -10.58 36.30 -27.98
N PRO A 85 -10.36 35.20 -27.25
CA PRO A 85 -10.23 35.26 -25.79
C PRO A 85 -8.94 35.95 -25.30
N GLU A 86 -8.05 36.33 -26.21
CA GLU A 86 -6.79 37.00 -25.88
C GLU A 86 -6.99 38.50 -25.64
N PHE A 87 -6.27 39.04 -24.65
CA PHE A 87 -6.18 40.47 -24.41
C PHE A 87 -4.79 40.84 -23.89
N GLN A 88 -4.40 42.09 -24.09
CA GLN A 88 -3.11 42.63 -23.67
C GLN A 88 -3.31 43.83 -22.76
N MET A 89 -2.54 43.89 -21.67
CA MET A 89 -2.53 45.03 -20.76
C MET A 89 -1.12 45.57 -20.63
N HIS A 90 -0.99 46.89 -20.76
CA HIS A 90 0.26 47.61 -20.58
C HIS A 90 0.24 48.29 -19.20
N LEU A 91 1.00 47.68 -18.29
CA LEU A 91 1.21 48.11 -16.90
C LEU A 91 2.66 48.63 -16.79
N ASP A 92 3.51 47.94 -16.01
CA ASP A 92 4.97 48.07 -16.05
C ASP A 92 5.58 47.58 -17.37
N SER A 93 4.95 46.60 -17.99
CA SER A 93 5.39 45.88 -19.17
C SER A 93 4.18 45.33 -19.94
N LEU A 94 4.39 44.85 -21.17
CA LEU A 94 3.32 44.28 -21.98
C LEU A 94 3.03 42.83 -21.57
N TYR A 95 1.87 42.64 -20.92
CA TYR A 95 1.34 41.31 -20.60
C TYR A 95 0.29 40.91 -21.63
N LYS A 96 0.43 39.69 -22.17
CA LYS A 96 -0.56 39.03 -23.03
C LYS A 96 -1.15 37.85 -22.26
N TRP A 97 -2.47 37.80 -22.19
CA TRP A 97 -3.24 36.82 -21.43
C TRP A 97 -4.40 36.30 -22.30
N SER A 98 -4.80 35.05 -22.10
CA SER A 98 -5.96 34.45 -22.78
C SER A 98 -7.01 34.01 -21.76
N ALA A 99 -8.21 34.55 -21.82
CA ALA A 99 -9.30 34.22 -20.90
C ALA A 99 -9.87 32.81 -21.17
N THR A 100 -10.49 32.20 -20.16
CA THR A 100 -11.12 30.88 -20.31
C THR A 100 -12.39 30.93 -21.19
N SER A 101 -13.05 32.10 -21.28
CA SER A 101 -14.18 32.36 -22.18
C SER A 101 -14.28 33.85 -22.53
N ILE A 102 -14.80 34.17 -23.71
CA ILE A 102 -15.02 35.54 -24.19
C ILE A 102 -15.97 36.30 -23.25
N ALA A 103 -17.03 35.66 -22.74
CA ALA A 103 -17.96 36.29 -21.79
C ALA A 103 -17.27 36.67 -20.45
N GLU A 104 -16.22 35.95 -20.05
CA GLU A 104 -15.44 36.24 -18.84
C GLU A 104 -14.46 37.40 -19.06
N LYS A 105 -13.84 37.45 -20.24
CA LYS A 105 -13.08 38.62 -20.73
C LYS A 105 -13.96 39.87 -20.71
N ASP A 106 -15.13 39.81 -21.36
CA ASP A 106 -16.04 40.93 -21.52
C ASP A 106 -16.59 41.43 -20.16
N SER A 107 -16.93 40.53 -19.22
CA SER A 107 -17.31 40.91 -17.85
C SER A 107 -16.20 41.67 -17.13
N PHE A 108 -14.99 41.10 -17.10
CA PHE A 108 -13.85 41.68 -16.41
C PHE A 108 -13.44 43.03 -17.01
N VAL A 109 -13.47 43.15 -18.34
CA VAL A 109 -13.14 44.39 -19.07
C VAL A 109 -14.20 45.48 -18.85
N ARG A 110 -15.50 45.14 -18.84
CA ARG A 110 -16.57 46.09 -18.47
C ARG A 110 -16.43 46.56 -17.01
N SER A 111 -16.08 45.67 -16.09
CA SER A 111 -15.74 46.04 -14.71
C SER A 111 -14.56 47.01 -14.69
N LEU A 112 -13.45 46.70 -15.36
CA LEU A 112 -12.27 47.57 -15.45
C LEU A 112 -12.60 48.95 -16.03
N TYR A 113 -13.35 49.02 -17.12
CA TYR A 113 -13.78 50.25 -17.78
C TYR A 113 -14.67 51.12 -16.87
N ARG A 114 -15.63 50.50 -16.17
CA ARG A 114 -16.54 51.21 -15.24
C ARG A 114 -15.75 51.86 -14.10
N TYR A 115 -14.79 51.15 -13.52
CA TYR A 115 -14.00 51.69 -12.41
C TYR A 115 -12.92 52.67 -12.89
N SER A 116 -12.35 52.51 -14.11
CA SER A 116 -11.40 53.49 -14.64
C SER A 116 -12.05 54.84 -14.93
N ARG A 117 -13.23 54.86 -15.57
CA ARG A 117 -14.01 56.10 -15.79
C ARG A 117 -14.53 56.75 -14.50
N LYS A 118 -14.75 55.99 -13.42
CA LYS A 118 -15.28 56.52 -12.15
C LYS A 118 -14.21 57.12 -11.23
N LEU A 119 -12.96 56.66 -11.30
CA LEU A 119 -11.92 56.99 -10.30
C LEU A 119 -10.68 57.71 -10.86
N LEU A 120 -10.51 57.83 -12.18
CA LEU A 120 -9.38 58.54 -12.78
C LEU A 120 -9.80 59.93 -13.30
N PRO A 121 -9.02 60.99 -13.02
CA PRO A 121 -9.20 62.30 -13.67
C PRO A 121 -9.09 62.19 -15.20
N GLY A 122 -9.68 63.14 -15.93
CA GLY A 122 -9.77 63.12 -17.39
C GLY A 122 -8.44 62.90 -18.14
N ASN A 123 -7.32 63.36 -17.57
CA ASN A 123 -6.00 63.25 -18.17
C ASN A 123 -5.31 61.87 -17.99
N GLU A 124 -5.79 61.01 -17.08
CA GLU A 124 -5.18 59.70 -16.77
C GLU A 124 -6.03 58.49 -17.25
N GLN A 125 -6.98 58.70 -18.16
CA GLN A 125 -7.88 57.63 -18.59
C GLN A 125 -7.18 56.49 -19.33
N THR A 126 -7.48 55.26 -18.90
CA THR A 126 -6.98 54.00 -19.48
C THR A 126 -7.45 53.86 -20.94
N ARG A 127 -6.53 53.83 -21.92
CA ARG A 127 -6.91 53.77 -23.35
C ARG A 127 -7.22 52.33 -23.78
N PHE A 128 -8.48 52.07 -24.15
CA PHE A 128 -8.90 50.79 -24.73
C PHE A 128 -8.74 50.79 -26.26
N LYS A 129 -8.20 49.69 -26.82
CA LYS A 129 -7.97 49.49 -28.27
C LYS A 129 -8.55 48.16 -28.74
N ASN A 130 -8.86 48.08 -30.03
CA ASN A 130 -9.32 46.87 -30.74
C ASN A 130 -10.43 46.13 -29.98
N TYR A 131 -11.57 46.81 -29.77
CA TYR A 131 -12.74 46.28 -29.07
C TYR A 131 -13.96 46.19 -30.02
N ARG A 132 -14.92 45.32 -29.66
CA ARG A 132 -16.21 45.15 -30.35
C ARG A 132 -17.14 46.34 -29.98
N SER A 133 -17.77 47.00 -30.95
CA SER A 133 -18.44 48.30 -30.74
C SER A 133 -19.54 48.28 -29.67
N ASP A 134 -20.25 47.15 -29.54
CA ASP A 134 -21.32 46.89 -28.56
C ASP A 134 -20.83 46.68 -27.13
N LEU A 135 -19.52 46.47 -26.91
CA LEU A 135 -18.99 46.04 -25.61
C LEU A 135 -19.25 47.05 -24.48
N PHE A 136 -19.35 48.34 -24.83
CA PHE A 136 -19.48 49.46 -23.88
C PHE A 136 -20.73 50.34 -24.10
N GLU A 137 -21.57 50.09 -25.10
CA GLU A 137 -22.74 50.94 -25.44
C GLU A 137 -23.68 51.14 -24.24
N ASP A 138 -24.03 50.06 -23.52
CA ASP A 138 -24.86 50.11 -22.30
C ASP A 138 -24.29 51.04 -21.20
N LEU A 139 -22.95 51.12 -21.11
CA LEU A 139 -22.27 51.98 -20.13
C LEU A 139 -22.13 53.42 -20.65
N GLN A 140 -21.89 53.62 -21.95
CA GLN A 140 -21.88 54.95 -22.56
C GLN A 140 -23.26 55.61 -22.51
N MET A 141 -24.34 54.87 -22.78
CA MET A 141 -25.71 55.38 -22.58
C MET A 141 -25.93 55.85 -21.14
N SER A 142 -25.45 55.11 -20.13
CA SER A 142 -25.61 55.56 -18.73
C SER A 142 -24.83 56.85 -18.39
N ALA A 143 -23.66 57.05 -19.01
CA ALA A 143 -22.83 58.24 -18.81
C ALA A 143 -23.34 59.45 -19.62
N GLU A 144 -23.79 59.23 -20.86
CA GLU A 144 -24.47 60.26 -21.66
C GLU A 144 -25.83 60.65 -21.07
N LEU A 145 -26.59 59.71 -20.49
CA LEU A 145 -27.85 60.04 -19.83
C LEU A 145 -27.60 60.87 -18.57
N ALA A 146 -26.53 60.59 -17.82
CA ALA A 146 -26.10 61.44 -16.70
C ALA A 146 -25.63 62.84 -17.15
N ALA A 147 -24.92 62.94 -18.28
CA ALA A 147 -24.53 64.23 -18.86
C ALA A 147 -25.72 65.00 -19.46
N LYS A 148 -26.68 64.32 -20.11
CA LYS A 148 -27.92 64.91 -20.66
C LYS A 148 -28.92 65.30 -19.57
N LEU A 149 -28.86 64.68 -18.38
CA LEU A 149 -29.58 65.13 -17.18
C LEU A 149 -28.94 66.36 -16.51
N GLN A 150 -27.75 66.78 -16.93
CA GLN A 150 -27.11 68.05 -16.53
C GLN A 150 -27.15 69.10 -17.63
N ALA A 151 -27.24 68.69 -18.90
CA ALA A 151 -27.37 69.56 -20.06
C ALA A 151 -28.84 69.90 -20.43
N THR A 152 -29.59 70.43 -19.45
CA THR A 152 -30.88 71.09 -19.68
C THR A 152 -30.99 72.39 -18.89
N ASP A 153 -30.05 73.31 -19.12
CA ASP A 153 -30.36 74.73 -19.19
C ASP A 153 -29.53 75.38 -20.32
N GLY A 154 -29.98 76.51 -20.87
CA GLY A 154 -29.54 77.03 -22.18
C GLY A 154 -28.08 77.50 -22.25
N GLY A 155 -27.44 77.61 -23.41
CA GLY A 155 -27.94 77.45 -24.78
C GLY A 155 -27.94 78.76 -25.59
N ARG A 156 -26.87 78.99 -26.36
CA ARG A 156 -26.85 79.55 -27.75
C ARG A 156 -25.43 79.97 -28.15
N ASP A 157 -24.85 79.23 -29.09
CA ASP A 157 -23.78 79.72 -29.96
C ASP A 157 -24.32 80.76 -30.94
N LEU A 158 -23.47 81.69 -31.39
CA LEU A 158 -23.55 82.28 -32.72
C LEU A 158 -22.14 82.54 -33.27
N ASP A 159 -21.74 81.70 -34.21
CA ASP A 159 -20.78 82.03 -35.26
C ASP A 159 -21.48 82.90 -36.33
N VAL A 160 -20.69 83.46 -37.25
CA VAL A 160 -20.95 83.91 -38.64
C VAL A 160 -20.27 85.25 -38.91
N GLY A 161 -19.32 85.24 -39.83
CA GLY A 161 -18.93 86.41 -40.61
C GLY A 161 -19.42 86.31 -42.06
N SER A 162 -19.81 87.43 -42.67
CA SER A 162 -19.50 87.78 -44.07
C SER A 162 -20.02 89.19 -44.39
N GLU A 163 -19.40 89.85 -45.38
CA GLU A 163 -19.63 91.25 -45.72
C GLU A 163 -20.70 91.50 -46.80
N TYR A 164 -21.45 92.59 -46.58
CA TYR A 164 -21.91 93.61 -47.54
C TYR A 164 -22.69 93.21 -48.82
N GLN A 165 -23.89 93.82 -48.96
CA GLN A 165 -24.65 93.87 -50.21
C GLN A 165 -25.06 95.33 -50.51
N ALA A 166 -24.98 95.72 -51.79
CA ALA A 166 -25.20 97.10 -52.23
C ALA A 166 -26.67 97.57 -52.13
N LEU A 167 -26.83 98.89 -52.21
CA LEU A 167 -28.03 99.72 -51.96
C LEU A 167 -29.38 99.13 -52.44
N SER A 168 -30.42 99.45 -51.69
CA SER A 168 -31.77 98.90 -51.81
C SER A 168 -32.60 99.65 -52.85
N LYS A 169 -33.53 98.93 -53.49
CA LYS A 169 -34.55 99.50 -54.41
C LYS A 169 -35.40 100.62 -53.78
N LYS A 170 -35.40 100.72 -52.46
CA LYS A 170 -36.05 101.81 -51.73
C LYS A 170 -35.34 103.15 -51.92
N GLU A 171 -34.01 103.15 -51.98
CA GLU A 171 -33.18 104.36 -52.13
C GLU A 171 -33.23 104.88 -53.58
N GLU A 172 -33.32 103.98 -54.56
CA GLU A 172 -33.57 104.33 -55.98
C GLU A 172 -34.96 104.97 -56.15
N SER A 173 -36.00 104.41 -55.52
CA SER A 173 -37.36 104.98 -55.51
C SER A 173 -37.46 106.32 -54.78
N ASP A 174 -36.72 106.51 -53.69
CA ASP A 174 -36.69 107.80 -52.98
C ASP A 174 -35.92 108.86 -53.79
N LEU A 175 -34.91 108.49 -54.57
CA LEU A 175 -34.21 109.41 -55.48
C LEU A 175 -35.12 109.88 -56.63
N GLU A 176 -35.87 108.97 -57.27
CA GLU A 176 -36.88 109.33 -58.27
C GLU A 176 -37.99 110.21 -57.67
N ALA A 177 -38.49 109.88 -56.48
CA ALA A 177 -39.49 110.68 -55.79
C ALA A 177 -38.99 112.10 -55.45
N LEU A 178 -37.70 112.25 -55.14
CA LEU A 178 -37.07 113.54 -54.87
C LEU A 178 -36.88 114.36 -56.16
N MET A 179 -36.53 113.73 -57.29
CA MET A 179 -36.47 114.39 -58.58
C MET A 179 -37.85 114.88 -59.07
N VAL A 180 -38.90 114.07 -58.91
CA VAL A 180 -40.28 114.44 -59.27
C VAL A 180 -40.80 115.62 -58.43
N LYS A 181 -40.34 115.77 -57.18
CA LYS A 181 -40.80 116.83 -56.27
C LYS A 181 -40.33 118.25 -56.65
N TYR A 182 -39.39 118.38 -57.60
CA TYR A 182 -38.74 119.66 -57.96
C TYR A 182 -38.85 120.03 -59.44
N GLU A 183 -39.90 119.58 -60.14
CA GLU A 183 -40.14 119.92 -61.55
C GLU A 183 -40.63 121.38 -61.79
N PHE A 184 -40.83 122.17 -60.73
CA PHE A 184 -41.34 123.56 -60.80
C PHE A 184 -40.41 124.59 -60.13
N ALA A 185 -39.16 124.71 -60.57
CA ALA A 185 -38.31 125.87 -60.23
C ALA A 185 -37.14 126.17 -61.21
N ILE A 186 -37.33 126.03 -62.53
CA ILE A 186 -36.39 126.55 -63.56
C ILE A 186 -36.47 128.10 -63.66
N SER A 187 -36.65 128.78 -62.53
CA SER A 187 -37.02 130.22 -62.50
C SER A 187 -36.46 131.04 -61.33
N ASN A 188 -35.98 130.42 -60.23
CA ASN A 188 -35.30 131.19 -59.16
C ASN A 188 -34.38 130.32 -58.27
N ALA A 189 -33.13 130.16 -58.68
CA ALA A 189 -32.17 129.26 -58.01
C ALA A 189 -31.65 129.77 -56.66
N GLU A 190 -31.66 131.09 -56.44
CA GLU A 190 -31.03 131.73 -55.27
C GLU A 190 -31.84 131.55 -53.97
N ALA A 191 -33.18 131.59 -54.08
CA ALA A 191 -34.06 131.26 -52.95
C ALA A 191 -33.98 129.77 -52.55
N PHE A 192 -33.73 128.89 -53.52
CA PHE A 192 -33.59 127.44 -53.27
C PHE A 192 -32.28 127.11 -52.56
N THR A 193 -31.15 127.69 -52.99
CA THR A 193 -29.87 127.49 -52.29
C THR A 193 -29.88 128.08 -50.88
N GLU A 194 -30.55 129.20 -50.62
CA GLU A 194 -30.65 129.76 -49.27
C GLU A 194 -31.45 128.86 -48.31
N GLN A 195 -32.55 128.26 -48.78
CA GLN A 195 -33.33 127.31 -47.98
C GLN A 195 -32.56 126.00 -47.73
N LEU A 196 -31.92 125.45 -48.77
CA LEU A 196 -31.14 124.21 -48.67
C LEU A 196 -29.93 124.39 -47.74
N ASN A 197 -29.30 125.57 -47.72
CA ASN A 197 -28.20 125.89 -46.82
C ASN A 197 -28.65 126.07 -45.35
N ARG A 198 -29.88 126.56 -45.10
CA ARG A 198 -30.48 126.56 -43.74
C ARG A 198 -30.76 125.14 -43.25
N GLU A 199 -31.32 124.29 -44.10
CA GLU A 199 -31.58 122.88 -43.74
C GLU A 199 -30.27 122.10 -43.53
N LEU A 200 -29.25 122.33 -44.37
CA LEU A 200 -27.90 121.76 -44.19
C LEU A 200 -27.26 122.21 -42.87
N SER A 201 -27.27 123.51 -42.56
CA SER A 201 -26.71 124.03 -41.31
C SER A 201 -27.45 123.50 -40.07
N SER A 202 -28.76 123.28 -40.15
CA SER A 202 -29.54 122.61 -39.10
C SER A 202 -29.17 121.13 -38.96
N LEU A 203 -28.95 120.42 -40.07
CA LEU A 203 -28.53 119.03 -40.06
C LEU A 203 -27.12 118.88 -39.47
N ASP A 204 -26.17 119.74 -39.84
CA ASP A 204 -24.81 119.75 -39.32
C ASP A 204 -24.77 120.01 -37.81
N ALA A 205 -25.56 120.97 -37.32
CA ALA A 205 -25.70 121.21 -35.87
C ALA A 205 -26.27 119.99 -35.13
N THR A 206 -27.20 119.27 -35.76
CA THR A 206 -27.80 118.03 -35.21
C THR A 206 -26.79 116.88 -35.21
N ASN A 207 -26.00 116.73 -36.28
CA ASN A 207 -24.94 115.74 -36.40
C ASN A 207 -23.81 115.95 -35.39
N VAL A 208 -23.36 117.20 -35.16
CA VAL A 208 -22.36 117.51 -34.13
C VAL A 208 -22.86 117.11 -32.74
N HIS A 209 -24.13 117.38 -32.42
CA HIS A 209 -24.74 116.95 -31.16
C HIS A 209 -24.83 115.42 -31.03
N ALA A 210 -25.20 114.71 -32.10
CA ALA A 210 -25.26 113.25 -32.11
C ALA A 210 -23.86 112.61 -31.90
N ILE A 211 -22.82 113.16 -32.52
CA ILE A 211 -21.43 112.71 -32.34
C ILE A 211 -20.98 112.95 -30.90
N MET A 212 -21.19 114.16 -30.35
CA MET A 212 -20.83 114.47 -28.95
C MET A 212 -21.57 113.60 -27.91
N GLU A 213 -22.83 113.23 -28.15
CA GLU A 213 -23.52 112.27 -27.29
C GLU A 213 -22.94 110.85 -27.40
N SER A 214 -22.57 110.42 -28.61
CA SER A 214 -21.97 109.10 -28.82
C SER A 214 -20.60 108.99 -28.14
N GLU A 215 -19.76 110.02 -28.22
CA GLU A 215 -18.44 110.07 -27.59
C GLU A 215 -18.54 109.99 -26.07
N ARG A 216 -19.49 110.71 -25.44
CA ARG A 216 -19.74 110.60 -23.99
C ARG A 216 -20.23 109.21 -23.57
N LYS A 217 -21.05 108.55 -24.39
CA LYS A 217 -21.51 107.17 -24.14
C LYS A 217 -20.36 106.17 -24.27
N VAL A 218 -19.45 106.35 -25.23
CA VAL A 218 -18.24 105.53 -25.37
C VAL A 218 -17.26 105.76 -24.21
N GLN A 219 -17.03 107.01 -23.79
CA GLN A 219 -16.17 107.30 -22.64
C GLN A 219 -16.73 106.67 -21.36
N SER A 220 -18.02 106.83 -21.08
CA SER A 220 -18.68 106.16 -19.95
C SER A 220 -18.57 104.63 -20.00
N LEU A 221 -18.42 104.04 -21.19
CA LEU A 221 -18.29 102.60 -21.37
C LEU A 221 -16.83 102.14 -21.23
N MET A 222 -15.86 102.98 -21.58
CA MET A 222 -14.45 102.79 -21.21
C MET A 222 -14.24 102.89 -19.70
N ASP A 223 -14.85 103.89 -19.04
CA ASP A 223 -14.78 104.04 -17.58
C ASP A 223 -15.37 102.81 -16.85
N MET A 224 -16.44 102.21 -17.41
CA MET A 224 -16.98 100.93 -16.93
C MET A 224 -16.04 99.75 -17.19
N PHE A 225 -15.37 99.67 -18.35
CA PHE A 225 -14.36 98.63 -18.59
C PHE A 225 -13.14 98.76 -17.68
N ASP A 226 -12.64 99.96 -17.42
CA ASP A 226 -11.53 100.19 -16.47
C ASP A 226 -11.94 99.81 -15.04
N THR A 227 -13.20 100.05 -14.66
CA THR A 227 -13.76 99.58 -13.38
C THR A 227 -13.79 98.04 -13.34
N VAL A 228 -14.28 97.37 -14.39
CA VAL A 228 -14.31 95.89 -14.48
C VAL A 228 -12.89 95.31 -14.47
N ILE A 229 -11.93 95.91 -15.17
CA ILE A 229 -10.52 95.51 -15.17
C ILE A 229 -9.93 95.66 -13.75
N SER A 230 -10.25 96.74 -13.04
CA SER A 230 -9.84 96.92 -11.65
C SER A 230 -10.44 95.85 -10.72
N GLU A 231 -11.71 95.50 -10.89
CA GLU A 231 -12.34 94.42 -10.13
C GLU A 231 -11.74 93.04 -10.46
N VAL A 232 -11.43 92.75 -11.73
CA VAL A 232 -10.75 91.50 -12.12
C VAL A 232 -9.34 91.43 -11.53
N LEU A 233 -8.55 92.51 -11.56
CA LEU A 233 -7.23 92.55 -10.93
C LEU A 233 -7.29 92.37 -9.39
N GLN A 234 -8.33 92.90 -8.73
CA GLN A 234 -8.57 92.61 -7.31
C GLN A 234 -8.98 91.14 -7.08
N LEU A 235 -9.68 90.52 -8.02
CA LEU A 235 -10.10 89.13 -7.96
C LEU A 235 -8.91 88.17 -8.18
N GLU A 236 -8.03 88.47 -9.15
CA GLU A 236 -6.73 87.81 -9.34
C GLU A 236 -5.86 87.92 -8.09
N SER A 237 -5.69 89.13 -7.53
CA SER A 237 -4.92 89.34 -6.30
C SER A 237 -5.48 88.56 -5.09
N ARG A 238 -6.81 88.43 -4.99
CA ARG A 238 -7.46 87.56 -3.98
C ARG A 238 -7.24 86.08 -4.26
N LEU A 239 -7.22 85.67 -5.52
CA LEU A 239 -7.00 84.29 -5.93
C LEU A 239 -5.54 83.87 -5.65
N ASP A 240 -4.56 84.73 -5.96
CA ASP A 240 -3.15 84.56 -5.57
C ASP A 240 -2.98 84.45 -4.04
N ALA A 241 -3.72 85.25 -3.26
CA ALA A 241 -3.70 85.17 -1.80
C ALA A 241 -4.29 83.84 -1.28
N TYR A 242 -5.37 83.35 -1.90
CA TYR A 242 -5.91 82.02 -1.58
C TYR A 242 -4.95 80.90 -2.00
N ASP A 243 -4.29 80.99 -3.15
CA ASP A 243 -3.29 80.02 -3.61
C ASP A 243 -2.05 80.00 -2.72
N ALA A 244 -1.62 81.15 -2.19
CA ALA A 244 -0.56 81.23 -1.19
C ALA A 244 -0.95 80.53 0.12
N LEU A 245 -2.17 80.76 0.63
CA LEU A 245 -2.70 80.09 1.82
C LEU A 245 -2.88 78.58 1.59
N LEU A 246 -3.38 78.16 0.43
CA LEU A 246 -3.51 76.75 0.06
C LEU A 246 -2.14 76.07 -0.04
N ARG A 247 -1.10 76.77 -0.51
CA ARG A 247 0.28 76.27 -0.52
C ARG A 247 0.81 76.07 0.90
N GLU A 248 0.61 77.02 1.82
CA GLU A 248 1.02 76.87 3.21
C GLU A 248 0.27 75.73 3.92
N VAL A 249 -1.05 75.64 3.73
CA VAL A 249 -1.87 74.55 4.27
C VAL A 249 -1.42 73.20 3.71
N ARG A 250 -1.18 73.09 2.39
CA ARG A 250 -0.67 71.86 1.77
C ARG A 250 0.69 71.46 2.33
N ASP A 251 1.62 72.40 2.47
CA ASP A 251 2.96 72.13 2.98
C ASP A 251 2.93 71.85 4.50
N SER A 252 1.90 72.32 5.23
CA SER A 252 1.61 71.90 6.61
C SER A 252 1.00 70.49 6.69
N VAL A 253 0.06 70.16 5.81
CA VAL A 253 -0.56 68.83 5.72
C VAL A 253 0.48 67.78 5.33
N LEU A 254 1.36 68.06 4.37
CA LEU A 254 2.43 67.14 3.97
C LEU A 254 3.39 66.85 5.14
N ARG A 255 3.81 67.88 5.90
CA ARG A 255 4.60 67.70 7.13
C ARG A 255 3.85 66.97 8.25
N MET A 256 2.52 67.01 8.24
CA MET A 256 1.69 66.24 9.16
C MET A 256 1.61 64.78 8.72
N GLU A 257 1.39 64.49 7.43
CA GLU A 257 1.43 63.13 6.86
C GLU A 257 2.79 62.45 7.07
N GLU A 258 3.91 63.18 6.90
CA GLU A 258 5.26 62.67 7.20
C GLU A 258 5.42 62.33 8.69
N LYS A 259 4.93 63.19 9.59
CA LYS A 259 4.96 62.92 11.04
C LYS A 259 4.06 61.75 11.43
N ASP A 260 2.86 61.67 10.89
CA ASP A 260 1.91 60.58 11.15
C ASP A 260 2.47 59.26 10.63
N ALA A 261 3.13 59.24 9.47
CA ALA A 261 3.85 58.06 8.97
C ALA A 261 4.97 57.61 9.93
N VAL A 262 5.77 58.55 10.47
CA VAL A 262 6.80 58.25 11.48
C VAL A 262 6.17 57.75 12.78
N ILE A 263 5.06 58.35 13.24
CA ILE A 263 4.33 57.92 14.45
C ILE A 263 3.74 56.52 14.26
N HIS A 264 3.19 56.19 13.09
CA HIS A 264 2.72 54.85 12.78
C HIS A 264 3.86 53.83 12.81
N VAL A 265 5.00 54.11 12.18
CA VAL A 265 6.19 53.24 12.24
C VAL A 265 6.71 53.09 13.67
N GLN A 266 6.69 54.16 14.47
CA GLN A 266 7.07 54.13 15.88
C GLN A 266 6.12 53.26 16.71
N ASN A 267 4.80 53.42 16.55
CA ASN A 267 3.79 52.62 17.25
C ASN A 267 3.87 51.14 16.85
N ASP A 268 3.98 50.83 15.55
CA ASP A 268 4.22 49.47 15.04
C ASP A 268 5.46 48.82 15.68
N ASN A 269 6.54 49.60 15.87
CA ASN A 269 7.76 49.12 16.50
C ASN A 269 7.60 48.96 18.03
N ILE A 270 6.84 49.83 18.69
CA ILE A 270 6.51 49.71 20.12
C ILE A 270 5.62 48.48 20.38
N ASP A 271 4.61 48.23 19.54
CA ASP A 271 3.75 47.04 19.67
C ASP A 271 4.54 45.75 19.43
N LYS A 272 5.42 45.71 18.40
CA LYS A 272 6.34 44.57 18.18
C LYS A 272 7.30 44.37 19.35
N LEU A 273 7.84 45.45 19.92
CA LEU A 273 8.74 45.38 21.08
C LEU A 273 7.99 44.92 22.34
N ARG A 274 6.74 45.36 22.55
CA ARG A 274 5.89 44.89 23.65
C ARG A 274 5.60 43.40 23.50
N GLN A 275 5.18 42.94 22.32
CA GLN A 275 4.95 41.51 22.05
C GLN A 275 6.22 40.68 22.29
N LEU A 276 7.39 41.15 21.84
CA LEU A 276 8.66 40.47 22.05
C LEU A 276 9.07 40.42 23.53
N LEU A 277 8.83 41.48 24.28
CA LEU A 277 9.08 41.52 25.73
C LEU A 277 8.10 40.61 26.49
N GLU A 278 6.82 40.63 26.11
CA GLU A 278 5.77 39.78 26.65
C GLU A 278 6.06 38.31 26.38
N ASP A 279 6.50 37.95 25.18
CA ASP A 279 6.94 36.60 24.80
C ASP A 279 8.14 36.12 25.65
N VAL A 280 9.13 36.98 25.89
CA VAL A 280 10.33 36.65 26.69
C VAL A 280 10.01 36.52 28.19
N ILE A 281 9.05 37.29 28.71
CA ILE A 281 8.66 37.26 30.13
C ILE A 281 7.63 36.16 30.42
N THR A 282 6.53 36.12 29.67
CA THR A 282 5.38 35.27 30.00
C THR A 282 5.55 33.82 29.55
N ARG A 283 5.96 33.54 28.30
CA ARG A 283 6.11 32.17 27.78
C ARG A 283 7.32 31.41 28.35
N ARG A 284 8.15 32.07 29.16
CA ARG A 284 9.40 31.52 29.71
C ARG A 284 9.53 31.64 31.23
N ALA A 285 8.56 32.28 31.88
CA ALA A 285 8.28 32.09 33.29
C ALA A 285 7.63 30.70 33.46
N LEU A 286 8.22 29.84 34.30
CA LEU A 286 7.46 28.72 34.84
C LEU A 286 6.65 29.26 36.03
N ILE A 287 5.44 28.75 36.20
CA ILE A 287 4.67 28.96 37.43
C ILE A 287 5.50 28.38 38.59
N HIS A 288 5.61 29.12 39.70
CA HIS A 288 6.46 28.76 40.83
C HIS A 288 6.18 27.34 41.37
N ASP A 289 4.91 26.93 41.36
CA ASP A 289 4.46 25.60 41.76
C ASP A 289 5.08 24.48 40.89
N HIS A 290 5.23 24.69 39.58
CA HIS A 290 5.92 23.73 38.70
C HIS A 290 7.42 23.68 38.99
N GLU A 291 8.06 24.81 39.31
CA GLU A 291 9.48 24.80 39.72
C GLU A 291 9.66 24.04 41.05
N MET A 292 8.76 24.22 42.01
CA MET A 292 8.78 23.47 43.28
C MET A 292 8.58 21.96 43.07
N VAL A 293 7.61 21.54 42.25
CA VAL A 293 7.35 20.12 41.92
C VAL A 293 8.54 19.47 41.22
N LEU A 294 9.29 20.21 40.39
CA LEU A 294 10.51 19.72 39.72
C LEU A 294 11.72 19.61 40.66
N VAL A 295 11.78 20.43 41.72
CA VAL A 295 12.87 20.45 42.72
C VAL A 295 12.65 19.43 43.84
N GLU A 296 11.42 19.31 44.36
CA GLU A 296 11.02 18.32 45.37
C GLU A 296 9.86 17.42 44.89
N PRO A 297 10.12 16.46 43.98
CA PRO A 297 9.13 15.46 43.60
C PRO A 297 8.98 14.39 44.71
N LYS A 298 8.31 14.76 45.82
CA LYS A 298 8.05 13.89 46.97
C LYS A 298 7.01 12.80 46.69
N ASP A 299 6.06 13.06 45.79
CA ASP A 299 4.86 12.23 45.57
C ASP A 299 4.81 11.48 44.22
N LEU A 300 5.96 11.04 43.69
CA LEU A 300 6.01 10.22 42.46
C LEU A 300 5.31 8.85 42.58
N GLY A 301 4.89 8.44 43.78
CA GLY A 301 4.13 7.21 44.05
C GLY A 301 2.61 7.36 44.01
N THR A 302 2.08 8.58 43.91
CA THR A 302 0.64 8.87 43.93
C THR A 302 0.20 9.33 42.54
N GLU A 303 -0.94 8.83 42.04
CA GLU A 303 -1.43 9.13 40.69
C GLU A 303 -1.59 10.65 40.43
N GLU A 304 -2.03 11.40 41.46
CA GLU A 304 -2.11 12.88 41.41
C GLU A 304 -0.74 13.57 41.39
N GLY A 305 0.25 13.04 42.12
CA GLY A 305 1.61 13.59 42.16
C GLY A 305 2.34 13.35 40.84
N LEU A 306 2.14 12.16 40.26
CA LEU A 306 2.65 11.81 38.94
C LEU A 306 2.03 12.68 37.83
N ALA A 307 0.73 12.95 37.87
CA ALA A 307 0.06 13.86 36.93
C ALA A 307 0.65 15.27 36.99
N LYS A 308 0.85 15.83 38.18
CA LYS A 308 1.49 17.15 38.38
C LYS A 308 2.95 17.17 37.92
N CYS A 309 3.70 16.07 38.08
CA CYS A 309 5.05 15.94 37.53
C CYS A 309 5.06 15.88 35.99
N ILE A 310 4.06 15.25 35.35
CA ILE A 310 3.91 15.24 33.89
C ILE A 310 3.59 16.64 33.37
N GLU A 311 2.65 17.35 34.00
CA GLU A 311 2.29 18.73 33.66
C GLU A 311 3.49 19.68 33.80
N ALA A 312 4.21 19.64 34.93
CA ALA A 312 5.41 20.44 35.14
C ALA A 312 6.54 20.11 34.16
N ALA A 313 6.70 18.84 33.76
CA ALA A 313 7.69 18.43 32.76
C ALA A 313 7.33 18.91 31.33
N LEU A 314 6.03 18.90 30.97
CA LEU A 314 5.55 19.45 29.70
C LEU A 314 5.69 20.98 29.66
N ALA A 315 5.34 21.69 30.74
CA ALA A 315 5.56 23.13 30.85
C ALA A 315 7.05 23.51 30.77
N LEU A 316 7.94 22.69 31.33
CA LEU A 316 9.40 22.84 31.18
C LEU A 316 9.87 22.60 29.73
N GLU A 317 9.29 21.63 29.02
CA GLU A 317 9.59 21.40 27.60
C GLU A 317 9.11 22.57 26.73
N GLU A 318 7.90 23.07 26.97
CA GLU A 318 7.32 24.23 26.27
C GLU A 318 8.19 25.48 26.45
N ALA A 319 8.52 25.84 27.71
CA ALA A 319 9.36 26.99 28.05
C ALA A 319 10.80 26.90 27.51
N MET A 320 11.31 25.70 27.22
CA MET A 320 12.60 25.49 26.54
C MET A 320 12.49 25.45 25.00
N SER A 321 11.29 25.23 24.46
CA SER A 321 11.06 25.04 23.02
C SER A 321 10.77 26.32 22.23
N VAL A 322 10.46 27.43 22.92
CA VAL A 322 10.11 28.72 22.29
C VAL A 322 11.22 29.19 21.34
N PRO A 323 10.96 29.29 20.02
CA PRO A 323 11.97 29.71 19.06
C PRO A 323 12.25 31.20 19.22
N MET A 324 13.52 31.57 19.39
CA MET A 324 13.92 32.94 19.70
C MET A 324 15.02 33.41 18.75
N HIS A 325 14.99 34.70 18.41
CA HIS A 325 16.00 35.31 17.54
C HIS A 325 17.41 35.22 18.18
N PRO A 326 18.47 34.81 17.44
CA PRO A 326 19.79 34.52 18.02
C PRO A 326 20.36 35.62 18.93
N ALA A 327 20.21 36.90 18.54
CA ALA A 327 20.70 38.03 19.32
C ALA A 327 20.09 38.15 20.74
N LEU A 328 18.85 37.69 20.96
CA LEU A 328 18.23 37.67 22.28
C LEU A 328 18.80 36.57 23.18
N SER A 329 19.36 35.50 22.58
CA SER A 329 20.07 34.45 23.31
C SER A 329 21.43 34.91 23.84
N GLU A 330 21.90 36.09 23.43
CA GLU A 330 23.15 36.65 23.93
C GLU A 330 22.98 37.48 25.21
N MET A 331 21.75 37.92 25.53
CA MET A 331 21.45 38.67 26.75
C MET A 331 21.73 37.85 28.01
N THR A 332 22.36 38.46 29.01
CA THR A 332 22.72 37.80 30.29
C THR A 332 21.53 37.20 31.01
N ALA A 333 20.45 37.98 31.23
CA ALA A 333 19.23 37.49 31.88
C ALA A 333 18.59 36.29 31.15
N VAL A 334 18.72 36.22 29.81
CA VAL A 334 18.21 35.12 29.01
C VAL A 334 19.12 33.90 29.13
N LYS A 335 20.45 34.08 29.09
CA LYS A 335 21.45 33.03 29.37
C LYS A 335 21.28 32.44 30.76
N ASP A 336 21.16 33.27 31.79
CA ASP A 336 21.02 32.84 33.18
C ASP A 336 19.73 32.03 33.38
N ARG A 337 18.60 32.49 32.84
CA ARG A 337 17.35 31.72 32.86
C ARG A 337 17.44 30.40 32.07
N ASN A 338 18.21 30.35 30.97
CA ASN A 338 18.45 29.09 30.24
C ASN A 338 19.26 28.12 31.09
N ASN A 339 20.32 28.60 31.74
CA ASN A 339 21.14 27.81 32.65
C ASN A 339 20.30 27.29 33.85
N SER A 340 19.42 28.11 34.42
CA SER A 340 18.49 27.70 35.48
C SER A 340 17.52 26.60 35.01
N LEU A 341 16.86 26.77 33.86
CA LEU A 341 15.94 25.77 33.28
C LEU A 341 16.67 24.46 32.94
N GLU A 342 17.89 24.54 32.41
CA GLU A 342 18.70 23.35 32.09
C GLU A 342 19.20 22.64 33.36
N ASN A 343 19.51 23.39 34.43
CA ASN A 343 19.86 22.82 35.74
C ASN A 343 18.66 22.15 36.41
N LEU A 344 17.46 22.75 36.34
CA LEU A 344 16.20 22.13 36.79
C LEU A 344 15.94 20.83 36.02
N LYS A 345 16.04 20.86 34.68
CA LYS A 345 15.95 19.69 33.81
C LYS A 345 16.92 18.58 34.23
N LYS A 346 18.22 18.87 34.40
CA LYS A 346 19.22 17.89 34.83
C LYS A 346 18.94 17.31 36.23
N CYS A 347 18.50 18.14 37.17
CA CYS A 347 18.13 17.70 38.51
C CYS A 347 16.89 16.80 38.52
N PHE A 348 15.86 17.14 37.74
CA PHE A 348 14.65 16.34 37.55
C PHE A 348 14.97 15.00 36.88
N ILE A 349 15.71 14.99 35.76
CA ILE A 349 16.14 13.77 35.07
C ILE A 349 16.89 12.81 36.01
N ARG A 350 17.82 13.33 36.83
CA ARG A 350 18.55 12.51 37.80
C ARG A 350 17.63 11.91 38.87
N ARG A 351 16.69 12.70 39.42
CA ARG A 351 15.70 12.22 40.40
C ARG A 351 14.78 11.15 39.78
N LEU A 352 14.24 11.43 38.60
CA LEU A 352 13.35 10.54 37.86
C LEU A 352 14.03 9.21 37.53
N SER A 353 15.29 9.25 37.08
CA SER A 353 16.09 8.05 36.82
C SER A 353 16.29 7.20 38.08
N HIS A 354 16.66 7.79 39.21
CA HIS A 354 16.74 7.04 40.48
C HIS A 354 15.39 6.43 40.85
N TYR A 355 14.31 7.23 40.87
CA TYR A 355 12.99 6.76 41.26
C TYR A 355 12.47 5.61 40.38
N ILE A 356 12.62 5.72 39.05
CA ILE A 356 12.21 4.64 38.12
C ILE A 356 13.07 3.40 38.35
N ASN A 357 14.38 3.53 38.57
CA ASN A 357 15.23 2.37 38.88
C ASN A 357 14.85 1.70 40.22
N ASP A 358 14.52 2.49 41.25
CA ASP A 358 14.09 1.97 42.55
C ASP A 358 12.73 1.27 42.45
N GLN A 359 11.76 1.82 41.69
CA GLN A 359 10.48 1.16 41.41
C GLN A 359 10.65 -0.10 40.57
N LEU A 360 11.52 -0.09 39.56
CA LEU A 360 11.85 -1.30 38.79
C LEU A 360 12.41 -2.38 39.71
N ILE A 361 13.37 -2.06 40.58
CA ILE A 361 13.95 -3.00 41.56
C ILE A 361 12.87 -3.53 42.51
N LYS A 362 12.00 -2.65 43.04
CA LYS A 362 10.90 -3.05 43.92
C LYS A 362 9.96 -4.03 43.22
N ILE A 363 9.49 -3.69 42.01
CA ILE A 363 8.61 -4.54 41.20
C ILE A 363 9.30 -5.89 40.90
N ILE A 364 10.60 -5.90 40.60
CA ILE A 364 11.37 -7.14 40.40
C ILE A 364 11.39 -8.02 41.64
N VAL A 365 11.57 -7.44 42.84
CA VAL A 365 11.59 -8.18 44.11
C VAL A 365 10.19 -8.71 44.44
N ASP A 366 9.16 -7.86 44.37
CA ASP A 366 7.77 -8.24 44.63
C ASP A 366 7.30 -9.34 43.64
N TYR A 367 7.73 -9.26 42.37
CA TYR A 367 7.43 -10.24 41.32
C TYR A 367 8.21 -11.55 41.48
N GLY A 368 9.51 -11.48 41.81
CA GLY A 368 10.39 -12.63 41.99
C GLY A 368 10.03 -13.50 43.21
N LEU A 369 9.29 -12.93 44.17
CA LEU A 369 8.71 -13.63 45.33
C LEU A 369 7.34 -14.26 45.04
N GLY A 370 6.70 -13.95 43.90
CA GLY A 370 5.43 -14.54 43.50
C GLY A 370 5.54 -16.05 43.19
N PRO A 371 4.45 -16.85 43.31
CA PRO A 371 4.54 -18.32 43.21
C PRO A 371 4.94 -18.76 41.79
N ARG A 372 6.24 -19.00 41.54
CA ARG A 372 6.80 -19.36 40.22
C ARG A 372 5.95 -20.42 39.51
N THR A 373 5.47 -20.17 38.31
CA THR A 373 4.94 -21.23 37.41
C THR A 373 3.57 -21.83 37.76
N VAL A 374 3.18 -21.91 39.04
CA VAL A 374 2.13 -22.83 39.50
C VAL A 374 0.73 -22.20 39.45
N ALA A 375 0.11 -22.24 38.26
CA ALA A 375 -1.34 -22.31 38.13
C ALA A 375 -1.75 -23.79 38.04
N ALA A 376 -2.16 -24.38 39.16
CA ALA A 376 -2.95 -25.61 39.28
C ALA A 376 -2.73 -26.72 38.21
N GLY A 377 -1.48 -27.12 37.98
CA GLY A 377 -1.19 -28.27 37.10
C GLY A 377 -1.21 -27.99 35.59
N GLU A 378 -1.22 -26.73 35.13
CA GLU A 378 -1.16 -26.38 33.70
C GLU A 378 0.08 -25.54 33.34
N PRO A 379 0.73 -25.74 32.16
CA PRO A 379 1.82 -24.90 31.71
C PRO A 379 1.25 -23.64 31.04
N VAL A 380 1.30 -22.52 31.74
CA VAL A 380 0.87 -21.21 31.22
C VAL A 380 1.95 -20.18 31.52
N LEU A 381 2.47 -19.52 30.48
CA LEU A 381 3.39 -18.39 30.66
C LEU A 381 2.65 -17.22 31.30
N ARG A 382 3.31 -16.48 32.19
CA ARG A 382 2.65 -15.40 32.91
C ARG A 382 2.20 -14.27 32.00
N GLU A 383 1.08 -13.68 32.37
CA GLU A 383 0.67 -12.38 31.90
C GLU A 383 1.12 -11.31 32.91
N HIS A 384 2.03 -10.44 32.52
CA HIS A 384 2.65 -9.42 33.39
C HIS A 384 1.73 -8.22 33.70
N LYS A 385 0.41 -8.42 33.68
CA LYS A 385 -0.64 -7.37 33.78
C LYS A 385 -0.47 -6.43 34.98
N LEU A 386 -0.03 -6.94 36.14
CA LEU A 386 0.21 -6.12 37.34
C LEU A 386 1.49 -5.26 37.24
N VAL A 387 2.53 -5.79 36.58
CA VAL A 387 3.75 -5.04 36.25
C VAL A 387 3.43 -3.95 35.23
N HIS A 388 2.66 -4.31 34.19
CA HIS A 388 2.18 -3.37 33.17
C HIS A 388 1.35 -2.24 33.80
N ALA A 389 0.39 -2.56 34.68
CA ALA A 389 -0.42 -1.57 35.37
C ALA A 389 0.41 -0.61 36.24
N SER A 390 1.47 -1.12 36.87
CA SER A 390 2.36 -0.32 37.73
C SER A 390 3.32 0.58 36.94
N LEU A 391 3.76 0.16 35.75
CA LEU A 391 4.73 0.89 34.94
C LEU A 391 4.10 1.82 33.88
N ARG A 392 2.89 1.50 33.39
CA ARG A 392 2.18 2.27 32.37
C ARG A 392 2.00 3.76 32.72
N PRO A 393 1.72 4.17 33.97
CA PRO A 393 1.60 5.59 34.33
C PRO A 393 2.87 6.42 34.06
N PHE A 394 4.06 5.80 34.06
CA PHE A 394 5.33 6.48 33.80
C PHE A 394 5.66 6.64 32.29
N SER A 395 4.86 6.04 31.39
CA SER A 395 5.05 6.13 29.93
C SER A 395 5.21 7.57 29.40
N PRO A 396 4.39 8.56 29.80
CA PRO A 396 4.55 9.94 29.34
C PRO A 396 5.89 10.57 29.75
N LEU A 397 6.40 10.24 30.94
CA LEU A 397 7.70 10.72 31.43
C LEU A 397 8.88 10.04 30.72
N ILE A 398 8.77 8.75 30.37
CA ILE A 398 9.77 8.08 29.52
C ILE A 398 9.75 8.67 28.10
N GLY A 399 8.58 8.96 27.55
CA GLY A 399 8.44 9.66 26.27
C GLY A 399 9.02 11.09 26.28
N TRP A 400 8.83 11.83 27.37
CA TRP A 400 9.46 13.13 27.61
C TRP A 400 10.99 12.99 27.69
N LEU A 401 11.49 12.00 28.42
CA LEU A 401 12.92 11.72 28.56
C LEU A 401 13.56 11.36 27.21
N LYS A 402 12.89 10.56 26.36
CA LYS A 402 13.36 10.24 25.00
C LYS A 402 13.53 11.49 24.12
N ARG A 403 12.68 12.51 24.27
CA ARG A 403 12.80 13.80 23.55
C ARG A 403 13.87 14.72 24.15
N ASN A 404 14.03 14.68 25.48
CA ASN A 404 14.81 15.67 26.22
C ASN A 404 16.23 15.24 26.61
N ASP A 405 16.47 13.94 26.83
CA ASP A 405 17.76 13.37 27.25
C ASP A 405 17.87 11.87 26.85
N GLU A 406 18.33 11.64 25.62
CA GLU A 406 18.61 10.32 25.06
C GLU A 406 19.50 9.40 25.96
N PRO A 407 20.63 9.85 26.57
CA PRO A 407 21.50 8.94 27.32
C PRO A 407 20.82 8.34 28.57
N THR A 408 20.07 9.12 29.34
CA THR A 408 19.35 8.57 30.51
C THR A 408 18.18 7.67 30.08
N TYR A 409 17.50 8.01 28.99
CA TYR A 409 16.50 7.12 28.38
C TYR A 409 17.10 5.76 27.98
N GLN A 410 18.25 5.76 27.29
CA GLN A 410 18.94 4.52 26.91
C GLN A 410 19.44 3.73 28.13
N PHE A 411 19.87 4.40 29.20
CA PHE A 411 20.23 3.73 30.46
C PHE A 411 19.04 3.03 31.12
N ILE A 412 17.89 3.71 31.26
CA ILE A 412 16.67 3.11 31.81
C ILE A 412 16.16 1.96 30.92
N LYS A 413 16.13 2.17 29.59
CA LYS A 413 15.79 1.12 28.61
C LYS A 413 16.70 -0.10 28.78
N LYS A 414 18.01 0.10 28.90
CA LYS A 414 18.97 -0.99 29.12
C LYS A 414 18.73 -1.72 30.43
N ASN A 415 18.57 -1.01 31.55
CA ASN A 415 18.34 -1.63 32.86
C ASN A 415 17.02 -2.41 32.88
N TYR A 416 15.94 -1.88 32.29
CA TYR A 416 14.68 -2.60 32.12
C TYR A 416 14.90 -3.93 31.38
N LEU A 417 15.54 -3.89 30.19
CA LEU A 417 15.77 -5.07 29.36
C LEU A 417 16.67 -6.12 30.04
N GLU A 418 17.75 -5.69 30.70
CA GLU A 418 18.66 -6.62 31.39
C GLU A 418 18.01 -7.30 32.60
N LYS A 419 17.19 -6.57 33.37
CA LYS A 419 16.54 -7.11 34.56
C LYS A 419 15.32 -7.97 34.23
N PHE A 420 14.42 -7.48 33.39
CA PHE A 420 13.24 -8.26 33.00
C PHE A 420 13.61 -9.43 32.08
N GLY A 421 14.60 -9.29 31.20
CA GLY A 421 15.10 -10.41 30.38
C GLY A 421 15.59 -11.61 31.21
N GLN A 422 16.21 -11.38 32.37
CA GLN A 422 16.60 -12.46 33.30
C GLN A 422 15.39 -13.17 33.92
N ILE A 423 14.30 -12.43 34.21
CA ILE A 423 13.05 -12.98 34.73
C ILE A 423 12.36 -13.80 33.64
N TYR A 424 12.17 -13.23 32.45
CA TYR A 424 11.62 -13.93 31.29
C TYR A 424 12.40 -15.21 30.98
N GLN A 425 13.74 -15.16 31.01
CA GLN A 425 14.58 -16.35 30.82
C GLN A 425 14.27 -17.45 31.85
N GLN A 426 14.14 -17.12 33.14
CA GLN A 426 13.80 -18.10 34.16
C GLN A 426 12.37 -18.63 34.00
N GLU A 427 11.39 -17.78 33.67
CA GLU A 427 10.00 -18.18 33.45
C GLU A 427 9.85 -19.09 32.23
N ILE A 428 10.55 -18.79 31.12
CA ILE A 428 10.56 -19.59 29.89
C ILE A 428 11.19 -20.96 30.14
N ILE A 429 12.35 -21.02 30.80
CA ILE A 429 13.00 -22.30 31.13
C ILE A 429 12.07 -23.17 32.00
N VAL A 430 11.52 -22.61 33.08
CA VAL A 430 10.59 -23.34 33.97
C VAL A 430 9.33 -23.78 33.23
N PHE A 431 8.81 -22.97 32.30
CA PHE A 431 7.66 -23.32 31.47
C PHE A 431 7.95 -24.53 30.56
N PHE A 432 9.08 -24.54 29.82
CA PHE A 432 9.46 -25.68 28.99
C PHE A 432 9.84 -26.92 29.82
N GLU A 433 10.48 -26.75 30.98
CA GLU A 433 10.73 -27.85 31.92
C GLU A 433 9.43 -28.49 32.43
N GLN A 434 8.42 -27.68 32.80
CA GLN A 434 7.11 -28.18 33.23
C GLN A 434 6.33 -28.87 32.10
N ALA A 435 6.40 -28.34 30.87
CA ALA A 435 5.83 -28.99 29.69
C ALA A 435 6.47 -30.36 29.44
N ASN A 436 7.80 -30.42 29.40
CA ASN A 436 8.57 -31.65 29.22
C ASN A 436 8.31 -32.66 30.36
N ALA A 437 8.17 -32.19 31.60
CA ALA A 437 7.91 -33.06 32.76
C ALA A 437 6.54 -33.75 32.66
N LYS A 438 5.49 -33.04 32.21
CA LYS A 438 4.15 -33.63 32.02
C LYS A 438 4.13 -34.64 30.88
N LEU A 439 4.66 -34.27 29.71
CA LEU A 439 4.77 -35.16 28.56
C LEU A 439 5.46 -36.48 28.95
N ARG A 440 6.59 -36.42 29.66
CA ARG A 440 7.30 -37.63 30.14
C ARG A 440 6.55 -38.41 31.22
N PHE A 441 5.85 -37.73 32.13
CA PHE A 441 5.09 -38.38 33.20
C PHE A 441 3.84 -39.10 32.66
N GLU A 442 3.19 -38.55 31.64
CA GLU A 442 2.01 -39.15 31.00
C GLU A 442 2.36 -40.21 29.95
N GLU A 443 3.48 -40.07 29.23
CA GLU A 443 4.10 -41.18 28.47
C GLU A 443 4.37 -42.40 29.39
N SER A 444 4.79 -42.14 30.64
CA SER A 444 5.03 -43.20 31.63
C SER A 444 3.75 -43.84 32.19
N ARG A 445 2.61 -43.15 32.14
CA ARG A 445 1.30 -43.67 32.58
C ARG A 445 0.52 -44.38 31.47
N SER A 446 0.71 -43.98 30.22
CA SER A 446 -0.01 -44.55 29.07
C SER A 446 0.32 -46.04 28.85
N ALA A 447 1.46 -46.52 29.33
CA ALA A 447 1.88 -47.92 29.32
C ALA A 447 1.15 -48.84 30.35
N SER A 448 0.02 -48.41 30.94
CA SER A 448 -0.69 -49.19 31.96
C SER A 448 -2.18 -48.82 32.14
N GLY A 449 -2.91 -48.54 31.05
CA GLY A 449 -4.31 -48.10 31.12
C GLY A 449 -5.25 -48.76 30.11
N THR A 450 -6.35 -49.35 30.58
CA THR A 450 -7.48 -49.78 29.74
C THR A 450 -8.65 -48.80 29.81
N LEU A 451 -9.31 -48.56 28.68
CA LEU A 451 -10.43 -47.62 28.52
C LEU A 451 -11.78 -48.33 28.58
N ASP A 452 -12.70 -47.83 29.41
CA ASP A 452 -14.10 -48.29 29.45
C ASP A 452 -15.05 -47.23 28.88
N THR A 453 -15.81 -47.60 27.85
CA THR A 453 -16.31 -46.67 26.81
C THR A 453 -17.61 -45.96 27.14
N LYS A 454 -18.17 -46.12 28.36
CA LYS A 454 -19.53 -45.63 28.69
C LYS A 454 -19.62 -44.31 29.47
N LYS A 455 -18.52 -43.73 29.95
CA LYS A 455 -18.55 -42.45 30.72
C LYS A 455 -17.42 -41.45 30.46
N GLY A 456 -16.47 -41.73 29.56
CA GLY A 456 -15.38 -40.78 29.25
C GLY A 456 -14.54 -40.35 30.46
N THR A 457 -14.48 -41.19 31.50
CA THR A 457 -13.73 -40.93 32.74
C THR A 457 -12.79 -42.11 32.98
N LEU A 458 -11.48 -41.85 33.02
CA LEU A 458 -10.46 -42.86 33.30
C LEU A 458 -10.46 -43.20 34.79
N VAL A 459 -10.57 -44.50 35.12
CA VAL A 459 -10.32 -45.01 36.47
C VAL A 459 -8.90 -45.57 36.50
N LEU A 460 -8.02 -44.91 37.25
CA LEU A 460 -6.60 -45.28 37.35
C LEU A 460 -6.36 -46.19 38.56
N ASN A 461 -5.84 -47.40 38.32
CA ASN A 461 -5.24 -48.20 39.39
C ASN A 461 -3.78 -47.78 39.57
N ALA A 462 -3.47 -47.15 40.71
CA ALA A 462 -2.10 -46.80 41.06
C ALA A 462 -1.39 -47.99 41.71
N GLN A 463 -0.37 -48.53 41.03
CA GLN A 463 0.72 -49.25 41.68
C GLN A 463 2.02 -48.52 41.38
N GLU A 464 2.63 -47.97 42.43
CA GLU A 464 3.94 -47.31 42.35
C GLU A 464 5.06 -48.35 42.34
N GLY A 465 6.05 -48.17 41.47
CA GLY A 465 7.38 -48.75 41.67
C GLY A 465 7.90 -49.71 40.60
N VAL A 466 8.25 -49.20 39.41
CA VAL A 466 9.54 -49.52 38.76
C VAL A 466 10.07 -48.25 38.09
N VAL A 467 11.31 -47.87 38.40
CA VAL A 467 12.01 -46.80 37.66
C VAL A 467 12.57 -47.39 36.36
N SER A 468 11.82 -47.24 35.27
CA SER A 468 12.29 -47.56 33.92
C SER A 468 13.10 -46.38 33.36
N THR A 469 14.30 -46.65 32.85
CA THR A 469 15.15 -45.64 32.21
C THR A 469 14.52 -45.09 30.92
N PRO A 470 14.64 -43.78 30.63
CA PRO A 470 13.95 -43.14 29.51
C PRO A 470 14.48 -43.67 28.18
N THR A 471 13.69 -44.51 27.52
CA THR A 471 14.13 -45.29 26.36
C THR A 471 13.93 -44.48 25.08
N LYS A 472 14.99 -43.82 24.60
CA LYS A 472 15.07 -43.18 23.26
C LYS A 472 14.80 -44.13 22.06
N GLN A 473 14.49 -45.40 22.32
CA GLN A 473 14.30 -46.44 21.30
C GLN A 473 12.82 -46.73 20.98
N ARG A 474 11.84 -46.14 21.70
CA ARG A 474 10.41 -46.40 21.46
C ARG A 474 9.75 -45.51 20.39
N THR A 475 10.33 -44.36 20.02
CA THR A 475 9.68 -43.36 19.14
C THR A 475 9.80 -43.63 17.64
N THR A 476 10.59 -44.62 17.21
CA THR A 476 10.89 -44.88 15.79
C THR A 476 10.23 -46.17 15.28
N CYS A 477 8.91 -46.17 15.15
CA CYS A 477 8.21 -47.19 14.37
C CYS A 477 8.53 -46.99 12.87
N LEU A 478 9.48 -47.76 12.33
CA LEU A 478 9.92 -47.68 10.93
C LEU A 478 9.27 -48.78 10.08
N LEU A 479 9.00 -48.47 8.81
CA LEU A 479 8.19 -49.34 7.93
C LEU A 479 8.77 -50.75 7.79
N GLY A 480 10.09 -50.90 7.70
CA GLY A 480 10.79 -52.19 7.53
C GLY A 480 10.88 -53.06 8.78
N MET A 481 10.32 -52.64 9.92
CA MET A 481 10.21 -53.48 11.12
C MET A 481 9.16 -54.59 10.93
N ALA A 482 9.21 -55.62 11.78
CA ALA A 482 8.16 -56.64 11.79
C ALA A 482 6.80 -56.01 12.16
N SER A 483 5.71 -56.48 11.56
CA SER A 483 4.38 -55.88 11.77
C SER A 483 3.94 -55.88 13.24
N GLU A 484 4.27 -56.94 14.00
CA GLU A 484 4.06 -57.04 15.46
C GLU A 484 4.79 -55.97 16.30
N LEU A 485 5.80 -55.30 15.74
CA LEU A 485 6.61 -54.25 16.37
C LEU A 485 6.30 -52.85 15.82
N PHE A 486 5.36 -52.74 14.88
CA PHE A 486 4.96 -51.48 14.27
C PHE A 486 3.74 -50.93 15.01
N CYS A 487 3.87 -49.75 15.63
CA CYS A 487 2.80 -49.01 16.32
C CYS A 487 1.94 -49.83 17.29
N ALA A 488 2.39 -49.98 18.53
CA ALA A 488 1.53 -50.48 19.59
C ALA A 488 0.39 -49.48 19.87
N GLY A 489 -0.85 -49.96 20.03
CA GLY A 489 -2.03 -49.09 20.20
C GLY A 489 -1.99 -48.16 21.43
N GLU A 490 -1.14 -48.46 22.42
CA GLU A 490 -0.85 -47.57 23.56
C GLU A 490 -0.19 -46.25 23.13
N ASP A 491 0.50 -46.21 21.99
CA ASP A 491 1.16 -45.01 21.47
C ASP A 491 0.16 -43.97 20.95
N GLU A 492 -1.05 -44.36 20.52
CA GLU A 492 -1.99 -43.40 19.90
C GLU A 492 -2.45 -42.33 20.91
N VAL A 493 -2.73 -42.75 22.14
CA VAL A 493 -3.12 -41.86 23.24
C VAL A 493 -1.99 -40.88 23.57
N ALA A 494 -0.74 -41.36 23.65
CA ALA A 494 0.42 -40.50 23.89
C ALA A 494 0.62 -39.45 22.78
N ARG A 495 0.38 -39.82 21.52
CA ARG A 495 0.47 -38.91 20.36
C ARG A 495 -0.64 -37.85 20.38
N GLN A 496 -1.88 -38.22 20.69
CA GLN A 496 -3.00 -37.27 20.83
C GLN A 496 -2.79 -36.30 22.00
N MET A 497 -2.25 -36.79 23.13
CA MET A 497 -1.87 -35.96 24.27
C MET A 497 -0.76 -34.97 23.90
N PHE A 498 0.28 -35.44 23.20
CA PHE A 498 1.36 -34.57 22.71
C PHE A 498 0.84 -33.44 21.82
N ASP A 499 -0.07 -33.71 20.89
CA ASP A 499 -0.67 -32.70 20.02
C ASP A 499 -1.47 -31.65 20.82
N LEU A 500 -2.26 -32.08 21.81
CA LEU A 500 -3.01 -31.19 22.69
C LEU A 500 -2.09 -30.29 23.52
N PHE A 501 -1.01 -30.84 24.09
CA PHE A 501 -0.03 -30.05 24.84
C PHE A 501 0.77 -29.11 23.94
N LEU A 502 1.15 -29.53 22.74
CA LEU A 502 1.85 -28.70 21.75
C LEU A 502 0.99 -27.49 21.34
N GLU A 503 -0.28 -27.71 21.01
CA GLU A 503 -1.21 -26.63 20.72
C GLU A 503 -1.34 -25.69 21.94
N ARG A 504 -1.54 -26.23 23.15
CA ARG A 504 -1.63 -25.44 24.39
C ARG A 504 -0.39 -24.58 24.64
N ILE A 505 0.81 -25.12 24.40
CA ILE A 505 2.09 -24.40 24.53
C ILE A 505 2.12 -23.21 23.57
N LEU A 506 1.87 -23.42 22.28
CA LEU A 506 1.93 -22.37 21.26
C LEU A 506 0.85 -21.31 21.47
N THR A 507 -0.40 -21.72 21.74
CA THR A 507 -1.52 -20.80 22.04
C THR A 507 -1.29 -20.00 23.33
N SER A 508 -0.56 -20.53 24.32
CA SER A 508 -0.24 -19.78 25.56
C SER A 508 0.85 -18.72 25.37
N LEU A 509 1.71 -18.90 24.36
CA LEU A 509 2.89 -18.08 24.14
C LEU A 509 2.57 -16.77 23.40
N GLU A 510 1.69 -16.82 22.41
CA GLU A 510 1.32 -15.65 21.59
C GLU A 510 0.65 -14.52 22.42
N PRO A 511 -0.36 -14.75 23.27
CA PRO A 511 -0.99 -13.67 24.04
C PRO A 511 -0.04 -12.99 25.02
N ALA A 512 0.84 -13.76 25.67
CA ALA A 512 1.86 -13.22 26.58
C ALA A 512 2.89 -12.37 25.82
N TYR A 513 3.37 -12.85 24.67
CA TYR A 513 4.26 -12.10 23.78
C TYR A 513 3.62 -10.79 23.28
N LEU A 514 2.38 -10.85 22.78
CA LEU A 514 1.67 -9.69 22.23
C LEU A 514 1.35 -8.65 23.31
N ALA A 515 0.98 -9.07 24.52
CA ALA A 515 0.78 -8.17 25.64
C ALA A 515 2.07 -7.42 26.01
N GLU A 516 3.21 -8.11 26.07
CA GLU A 516 4.50 -7.48 26.35
C GLU A 516 4.98 -6.58 25.19
N GLN A 517 4.74 -6.97 23.93
CA GLN A 517 5.04 -6.13 22.77
C GLN A 517 4.25 -4.81 22.81
N GLN A 518 2.94 -4.88 23.09
CA GLN A 518 2.09 -3.70 23.22
C GLN A 518 2.49 -2.82 24.41
N PHE A 519 2.85 -3.44 25.54
CA PHE A 519 3.38 -2.73 26.70
C PHE A 519 4.70 -2.01 26.37
N CYS A 520 5.68 -2.69 25.75
CA CYS A 520 6.96 -2.11 25.37
C CYS A 520 6.80 -0.92 24.40
N ILE A 521 5.89 -1.02 23.42
CA ILE A 521 5.58 0.08 22.48
C ILE A 521 5.08 1.32 23.24
N GLN A 522 4.18 1.13 24.21
CA GLN A 522 3.61 2.22 25.01
C GLN A 522 4.61 2.78 26.03
N PHE A 523 5.24 1.92 26.83
CA PHE A 523 6.13 2.33 27.93
C PHE A 523 7.42 2.99 27.44
N LEU A 524 8.09 2.42 26.43
CA LEU A 524 9.32 2.98 25.86
C LEU A 524 9.06 4.06 24.79
N ALA A 525 7.80 4.42 24.54
CA ALA A 525 7.39 5.40 23.54
C ALA A 525 8.07 5.19 22.17
N LEU A 526 8.13 3.93 21.71
CA LEU A 526 8.90 3.54 20.51
C LEU A 526 8.38 4.21 19.23
N THR A 527 7.11 4.63 19.22
CA THR A 527 6.44 5.36 18.13
C THR A 527 6.59 6.89 18.19
N THR A 528 7.04 7.47 19.31
CA THR A 528 7.10 8.93 19.49
C THR A 528 8.36 9.52 18.86
N GLN A 529 8.18 10.58 18.06
CA GLN A 529 9.19 11.18 17.17
C GLN A 529 10.30 11.95 17.90
N LYS A 530 11.46 12.09 17.23
CA LYS A 530 12.38 13.22 17.43
C LYS A 530 11.82 14.45 16.72
N ASN A 531 11.65 15.57 17.43
CA ASN A 531 11.36 16.85 16.80
C ASN A 531 12.53 17.24 15.89
N VAL A 532 12.25 17.33 14.58
CA VAL A 532 13.21 17.83 13.60
C VAL A 532 13.37 19.34 13.82
N LYS A 533 14.51 19.76 14.35
CA LYS A 533 14.89 21.18 14.31
C LYS A 533 14.93 21.62 12.85
N SER A 534 14.24 22.72 12.55
CA SER A 534 14.10 23.26 11.21
C SER A 534 15.43 23.82 10.70
N ASP A 535 16.17 22.99 9.97
CA ASP A 535 17.38 23.41 9.25
C ASP A 535 16.95 24.09 7.94
N ALA A 536 16.59 25.37 8.07
CA ALA A 536 16.02 26.20 7.02
C ALA A 536 16.79 27.54 6.92
N GLY A 537 18.08 27.45 6.61
CA GLY A 537 18.93 28.63 6.51
C GLY A 537 20.30 28.34 5.92
N GLU A 538 20.38 28.15 4.59
CA GLU A 538 21.48 28.61 3.71
C GLU A 538 21.26 28.09 2.26
N ALA A 539 20.57 28.88 1.44
CA ALA A 539 20.46 28.65 0.00
C ALA A 539 20.14 29.96 -0.77
N PHE A 540 21.02 30.95 -0.68
CA PHE A 540 21.09 32.04 -1.65
C PHE A 540 22.54 32.20 -2.09
N GLY A 541 22.86 31.74 -3.30
CA GLY A 541 24.24 31.65 -3.78
C GLY A 541 24.67 32.84 -4.63
N ILE A 542 25.97 32.91 -4.90
CA ILE A 542 26.59 33.62 -6.03
C ILE A 542 27.73 32.73 -6.56
N LEU A 543 28.01 32.82 -7.86
CA LEU A 543 28.96 32.00 -8.62
C LEU A 543 30.42 32.50 -8.45
N ASP A 544 31.42 31.63 -8.63
CA ASP A 544 32.25 31.64 -9.87
C ASP A 544 33.11 30.35 -10.05
N ARG A 545 33.91 30.34 -11.12
CA ARG A 545 34.50 29.20 -11.86
C ARG A 545 35.79 28.56 -11.33
N SER A 546 36.00 27.35 -11.89
CA SER A 546 37.28 26.78 -12.39
C SER A 546 38.38 26.34 -11.42
N ALA A 547 38.68 25.03 -11.42
CA ALA A 547 39.90 24.47 -12.04
C ALA A 547 39.94 22.91 -12.05
N MET A 548 40.34 22.33 -13.19
CA MET A 548 41.17 21.11 -13.41
C MET A 548 40.94 19.83 -12.55
N SER A 549 40.57 18.69 -13.15
CA SER A 549 41.48 17.66 -13.72
C SER A 549 42.37 16.95 -12.66
N SER A 550 42.41 15.62 -12.50
CA SER A 550 42.58 14.60 -13.55
C SER A 550 42.39 13.14 -13.06
N GLY A 551 42.12 12.21 -14.00
CA GLY A 551 42.32 10.75 -13.87
C GLY A 551 41.21 9.92 -13.17
N SER A 552 40.87 8.70 -13.60
CA SER A 552 41.26 7.94 -14.80
C SER A 552 40.30 6.76 -15.11
N ARG A 553 40.06 6.50 -16.41
CA ARG A 553 39.75 5.21 -17.11
C ARG A 553 38.73 4.22 -16.47
N THR A 554 37.51 3.96 -16.98
CA THR A 554 37.05 3.33 -18.27
C THR A 554 37.37 1.83 -18.43
N PRO A 555 36.59 0.98 -19.19
CA PRO A 555 35.22 1.15 -19.76
C PRO A 555 34.29 -0.12 -19.84
N SER A 556 33.03 0.10 -20.29
CA SER A 556 32.21 -0.78 -21.18
C SER A 556 31.64 -2.14 -20.68
N LYS A 557 30.50 -2.66 -21.18
CA LYS A 557 29.71 -2.37 -22.41
C LYS A 557 28.21 -2.75 -22.27
N SER A 558 27.31 -1.90 -22.80
CA SER A 558 26.08 -2.16 -23.61
C SER A 558 25.25 -3.45 -23.38
N THR A 559 23.91 -3.47 -23.32
CA THR A 559 22.85 -2.59 -23.89
C THR A 559 21.47 -2.98 -23.25
N SER A 560 20.27 -2.42 -23.50
CA SER A 560 19.73 -1.38 -24.40
C SER A 560 18.33 -0.89 -23.94
N VAL A 561 17.92 0.31 -24.37
CA VAL A 561 16.54 0.88 -24.50
C VAL A 561 15.45 0.50 -23.48
N ASP A 562 15.14 1.42 -22.55
CA ASP A 562 13.86 2.15 -22.50
C ASP A 562 13.77 2.99 -21.20
N GLU A 563 14.17 4.27 -21.27
CA GLU A 563 13.94 5.25 -20.19
C GLU A 563 13.47 6.59 -20.77
N LEU A 564 12.16 6.84 -20.69
CA LEU A 564 11.59 8.16 -20.99
C LEU A 564 10.23 8.41 -20.31
N ASP A 565 10.06 8.01 -19.04
CA ASP A 565 8.88 8.39 -18.25
C ASP A 565 9.10 8.41 -16.71
N SER A 566 10.03 9.26 -16.21
CA SER A 566 10.46 9.20 -14.78
C SER A 566 10.79 10.54 -14.08
N VAL A 567 10.16 11.67 -14.45
CA VAL A 567 10.41 12.98 -13.77
C VAL A 567 9.15 13.64 -13.16
N SER A 568 8.17 12.85 -12.73
CA SER A 568 7.01 13.38 -11.95
C SER A 568 6.40 12.42 -10.92
N ARG A 569 7.00 11.24 -10.68
CA ARG A 569 6.56 10.29 -9.62
C ARG A 569 7.40 10.35 -8.33
N THR A 570 8.60 10.91 -8.40
CA THR A 570 9.62 10.83 -7.33
C THR A 570 9.18 11.42 -5.99
N SER A 571 8.44 12.53 -5.94
CA SER A 571 8.09 13.15 -4.64
C SER A 571 7.14 12.28 -3.79
N SER A 572 6.08 11.71 -4.38
CA SER A 572 5.13 10.85 -3.63
C SER A 572 5.75 9.50 -3.28
N GLU A 573 6.53 8.93 -4.20
CA GLU A 573 7.18 7.63 -4.02
C GLU A 573 8.35 7.70 -3.04
N GLU A 574 9.05 8.84 -2.96
CA GLU A 574 10.07 9.10 -1.94
C GLU A 574 9.46 9.37 -0.56
N ILE A 575 8.30 10.05 -0.47
CA ILE A 575 7.57 10.19 0.80
C ILE A 575 7.09 8.81 1.28
N LEU A 576 6.53 7.99 0.39
CA LEU A 576 6.12 6.62 0.70
C LEU A 576 7.30 5.70 1.03
N SER A 577 8.47 5.86 0.40
CA SER A 577 9.66 5.08 0.74
C SER A 577 10.29 5.52 2.06
N ARG A 578 10.26 6.82 2.39
CA ARG A 578 10.65 7.36 3.70
C ARG A 578 9.67 6.96 4.82
N LEU A 579 8.36 6.88 4.54
CA LEU A 579 7.36 6.31 5.45
C LEU A 579 7.64 4.82 5.69
N LYS A 580 7.66 4.01 4.62
CA LYS A 580 7.99 2.58 4.69
C LYS A 580 9.38 2.30 5.28
N LYS A 581 10.32 3.23 5.23
CA LYS A 581 11.62 3.12 5.92
C LYS A 581 11.44 3.36 7.42
N ARG A 582 10.78 4.45 7.83
CA ARG A 582 10.47 4.73 9.24
C ARG A 582 9.64 3.64 9.91
N ASP A 583 8.65 3.07 9.21
CA ASP A 583 7.86 1.95 9.75
C ASP A 583 8.71 0.68 9.92
N ARG A 584 9.67 0.45 9.02
CA ARG A 584 10.67 -0.63 9.16
C ARG A 584 11.65 -0.38 10.30
N ASP A 585 12.09 0.86 10.49
CA ASP A 585 13.01 1.28 11.55
C ASP A 585 12.34 1.16 12.94
N ILE A 586 11.09 1.62 13.09
CA ILE A 586 10.28 1.46 14.31
C ILE A 586 10.02 -0.04 14.58
N GLY A 587 9.64 -0.80 13.55
CA GLY A 587 9.50 -2.25 13.66
C GLY A 587 10.81 -2.95 14.03
N GLN A 588 11.96 -2.39 13.67
CA GLN A 588 13.28 -2.91 14.05
C GLN A 588 13.61 -2.61 15.50
N GLU A 589 13.35 -1.40 16.01
CA GLU A 589 13.51 -1.10 17.44
C GLU A 589 12.62 -1.99 18.32
N VAL A 590 11.39 -2.29 17.88
CA VAL A 590 10.47 -3.22 18.56
C VAL A 590 11.03 -4.64 18.52
N ARG A 591 11.49 -5.13 17.36
CA ARG A 591 12.14 -6.46 17.24
C ARG A 591 13.37 -6.58 18.15
N ASP A 592 14.23 -5.57 18.19
CA ASP A 592 15.46 -5.58 19.00
C ASP A 592 15.18 -5.57 20.51
N VAL A 593 14.08 -4.93 20.94
CA VAL A 593 13.58 -5.01 22.32
C VAL A 593 13.07 -6.42 22.63
N MET A 594 12.17 -6.96 21.80
CA MET A 594 11.59 -8.28 22.03
C MET A 594 12.62 -9.41 21.95
N ALA A 595 13.62 -9.30 21.06
CA ALA A 595 14.72 -10.26 20.95
C ALA A 595 15.65 -10.28 22.17
N ARG A 596 15.72 -9.18 22.96
CA ARG A 596 16.48 -9.14 24.22
C ARG A 596 15.67 -9.68 25.40
N LEU A 597 14.35 -9.48 25.42
CA LEU A 597 13.46 -10.00 26.46
C LEU A 597 13.20 -11.50 26.30
N PHE A 598 12.95 -11.96 25.07
CA PHE A 598 12.59 -13.34 24.74
C PHE A 598 13.71 -14.12 24.03
N GLY A 599 14.98 -13.66 24.09
CA GLY A 599 16.08 -14.31 23.36
C GLY A 599 16.29 -15.79 23.74
N SER A 600 16.04 -16.15 25.00
CA SER A 600 16.07 -17.53 25.48
C SER A 600 14.95 -18.43 24.94
N LEU A 601 13.85 -17.84 24.46
CA LEU A 601 12.73 -18.57 23.87
C LEU A 601 13.14 -19.29 22.58
N GLU A 602 14.09 -18.72 21.84
CA GLU A 602 14.67 -19.33 20.63
C GLU A 602 15.46 -20.60 20.96
N ASP A 603 16.29 -20.55 22.00
CA ASP A 603 17.04 -21.73 22.45
C ASP A 603 16.12 -22.81 23.02
N GLU A 604 15.17 -22.47 23.89
CA GLU A 604 14.28 -23.47 24.51
C GLU A 604 13.28 -24.08 23.53
N LEU A 605 12.70 -23.29 22.60
CA LEU A 605 11.83 -23.84 21.55
C LEU A 605 12.62 -24.75 20.60
N ASN A 606 13.85 -24.40 20.24
CA ASN A 606 14.70 -25.28 19.42
C ASN A 606 15.13 -26.55 20.16
N LYS A 607 15.45 -26.46 21.47
CA LYS A 607 15.71 -27.63 22.31
C LYS A 607 14.48 -28.55 22.40
N PHE A 608 13.28 -27.99 22.54
CA PHE A 608 12.02 -28.73 22.55
C PHE A 608 11.80 -29.46 21.21
N VAL A 609 11.90 -28.75 20.08
CA VAL A 609 11.79 -29.35 18.73
C VAL A 609 12.85 -30.44 18.48
N ALA A 610 14.06 -30.29 19.03
CA ALA A 610 15.12 -31.29 18.95
C ALA A 610 14.96 -32.48 19.92
N ALA A 611 14.14 -32.35 20.97
CA ALA A 611 13.88 -33.42 21.94
C ALA A 611 12.80 -34.41 21.46
N TYR A 612 11.89 -33.97 20.59
CA TYR A 612 10.77 -34.76 20.07
C TYR A 612 10.96 -35.03 18.56
N ASP A 613 11.53 -36.18 18.25
CA ASP A 613 11.81 -36.66 16.89
C ASP A 613 10.81 -37.74 16.43
N GLY A 614 11.10 -38.41 15.32
CA GLY A 614 10.29 -39.50 14.79
C GLY A 614 8.85 -39.07 14.48
N VAL A 615 7.87 -39.83 14.98
CA VAL A 615 6.44 -39.57 14.80
C VAL A 615 6.04 -38.15 15.23
N TYR A 616 6.62 -37.63 16.32
CA TYR A 616 6.28 -36.32 16.86
C TYR A 616 6.68 -35.15 15.95
N SER A 617 7.65 -35.36 15.04
CA SER A 617 8.06 -34.35 14.06
C SER A 617 6.92 -33.94 13.10
N MET A 618 5.96 -34.84 12.85
CA MET A 618 4.77 -34.55 12.03
C MET A 618 3.85 -33.53 12.69
N TYR A 619 3.57 -33.74 13.99
CA TYR A 619 2.76 -32.83 14.80
C TYR A 619 3.43 -31.46 14.94
N LEU A 620 4.74 -31.44 15.24
CA LEU A 620 5.54 -30.21 15.28
C LEU A 620 5.48 -29.44 13.95
N LEU A 621 5.64 -30.12 12.81
CA LEU A 621 5.58 -29.50 11.49
C LEU A 621 4.20 -28.87 11.19
N VAL A 622 3.11 -29.57 11.50
CA VAL A 622 1.75 -29.07 11.25
C VAL A 622 1.40 -27.90 12.18
N ARG A 623 1.61 -28.05 13.50
CA ARG A 623 1.24 -27.02 14.49
C ARG A 623 2.10 -25.76 14.38
N LEU A 624 3.43 -25.89 14.26
CA LEU A 624 4.28 -24.71 14.05
C LEU A 624 3.96 -24.00 12.73
N CYS A 625 3.59 -24.73 11.67
CA CYS A 625 3.18 -24.08 10.42
C CYS A 625 1.88 -23.30 10.58
N HIS A 626 0.89 -23.85 11.28
CA HIS A 626 -0.38 -23.19 11.56
C HIS A 626 -0.17 -21.88 12.33
N HIS A 627 0.55 -21.95 13.45
CA HIS A 627 0.86 -20.78 14.29
C HIS A 627 1.72 -19.73 13.58
N THR A 628 2.66 -20.15 12.70
CA THR A 628 3.44 -19.22 11.84
C THR A 628 2.56 -18.47 10.83
N ILE A 629 1.52 -19.12 10.28
CA ILE A 629 0.60 -18.51 9.31
C ILE A 629 -0.43 -17.58 10.00
N GLN A 630 -0.82 -17.91 11.23
CA GLN A 630 -1.77 -17.10 12.02
C GLN A 630 -1.18 -15.81 12.59
N THR A 631 0.15 -15.73 12.76
CA THR A 631 0.79 -14.53 13.33
C THR A 631 0.58 -13.32 12.40
N GLN A 632 -0.24 -12.35 12.81
CA GLN A 632 -0.76 -11.29 11.92
C GLN A 632 0.30 -10.36 11.31
N ASP A 633 1.49 -10.27 11.91
CA ASP A 633 2.62 -9.51 11.39
C ASP A 633 3.77 -10.44 11.00
N ALA A 634 3.92 -10.69 9.70
CA ALA A 634 5.01 -11.48 9.12
C ALA A 634 6.41 -10.85 9.34
N GLY A 635 6.48 -9.58 9.78
CA GLY A 635 7.70 -8.89 10.19
C GLY A 635 7.98 -8.92 11.70
N SER A 636 7.16 -9.62 12.49
CA SER A 636 7.33 -9.74 13.95
C SER A 636 8.46 -10.68 14.35
N TYR A 637 9.01 -10.50 15.57
CA TYR A 637 10.03 -11.41 16.10
C TYR A 637 9.45 -12.81 16.40
N LEU A 638 8.18 -12.90 16.82
CA LEU A 638 7.49 -14.19 17.04
C LEU A 638 7.30 -14.98 15.73
N CYS A 639 6.93 -14.33 14.63
CA CYS A 639 6.87 -14.99 13.32
C CYS A 639 8.24 -15.52 12.88
N LYS A 640 9.32 -14.74 13.08
CA LYS A 640 10.70 -15.19 12.80
C LYS A 640 11.06 -16.42 13.64
N LEU A 641 10.70 -16.40 14.93
CA LEU A 641 10.96 -17.47 15.89
C LEU A 641 10.27 -18.78 15.51
N TYR A 642 8.95 -18.74 15.26
CA TYR A 642 8.21 -19.89 14.79
C TYR A 642 8.71 -20.37 13.42
N GLY A 643 9.09 -19.47 12.52
CA GLY A 643 9.73 -19.81 11.24
C GLY A 643 11.04 -20.59 11.40
N MET A 644 11.90 -20.21 12.37
CA MET A 644 13.14 -20.94 12.65
C MET A 644 12.89 -22.32 13.27
N ALA A 645 11.98 -22.41 14.25
CA ALA A 645 11.56 -23.67 14.83
C ALA A 645 10.90 -24.60 13.79
N LEU A 646 10.10 -24.04 12.87
CA LEU A 646 9.45 -24.74 11.77
C LEU A 646 10.45 -25.33 10.77
N VAL A 647 11.55 -24.62 10.47
CA VAL A 647 12.65 -25.16 9.64
C VAL A 647 13.31 -26.36 10.32
N ASN A 648 13.52 -26.32 11.63
CA ASN A 648 14.07 -27.44 12.39
C ASN A 648 13.07 -28.61 12.48
N ALA A 649 11.78 -28.36 12.72
CA ALA A 649 10.74 -29.38 12.70
C ALA A 649 10.62 -30.05 11.32
N LYS A 650 10.67 -29.27 10.24
CA LYS A 650 10.71 -29.80 8.87
C LYS A 650 11.95 -30.66 8.63
N ARG A 651 13.13 -30.24 9.10
CA ARG A 651 14.35 -31.05 8.98
C ARG A 651 14.22 -32.40 9.70
N ASN A 652 13.64 -32.41 10.90
CA ASN A 652 13.39 -33.65 11.65
C ASN A 652 12.37 -34.54 10.93
N PHE A 653 11.32 -33.97 10.36
CA PHE A 653 10.33 -34.66 9.52
C PHE A 653 10.95 -35.26 8.25
N ASP A 654 11.74 -34.49 7.50
CA ASP A 654 12.45 -34.97 6.31
C ASP A 654 13.46 -36.08 6.68
N GLN A 655 14.11 -36.01 7.85
CA GLN A 655 14.97 -37.09 8.37
C GLN A 655 14.17 -38.36 8.73
N TYR A 656 13.02 -38.21 9.40
CA TYR A 656 12.13 -39.31 9.73
C TYR A 656 11.61 -40.02 8.48
N MET A 657 11.15 -39.28 7.47
CA MET A 657 10.70 -39.84 6.19
C MET A 657 11.82 -40.56 5.41
N ASN A 658 13.05 -40.04 5.43
CA ASN A 658 14.21 -40.77 4.89
C ASN A 658 14.52 -42.06 5.68
N ALA A 659 14.34 -42.06 7.02
CA ALA A 659 14.56 -43.25 7.84
C ALA A 659 13.59 -44.40 7.47
N HIS A 660 12.35 -44.10 7.07
CA HIS A 660 11.43 -45.09 6.51
C HIS A 660 11.95 -45.70 5.20
N ILE A 661 12.44 -44.88 4.26
CA ILE A 661 13.00 -45.35 2.98
C ILE A 661 14.25 -46.23 3.20
N ASN A 662 15.14 -45.83 4.10
CA ASN A 662 16.32 -46.61 4.47
C ASN A 662 15.91 -47.95 5.11
N SER A 663 14.92 -47.93 6.01
CA SER A 663 14.39 -49.14 6.66
C SER A 663 13.77 -50.13 5.66
N ILE A 664 13.07 -49.67 4.63
CA ILE A 664 12.57 -50.52 3.52
C ILE A 664 13.74 -51.12 2.72
N SER A 665 14.77 -50.32 2.47
CA SER A 665 15.97 -50.74 1.73
C SER A 665 16.79 -51.81 2.48
N GLU A 666 16.87 -51.71 3.80
CA GLU A 666 17.59 -52.63 4.69
C GLU A 666 16.76 -53.87 5.10
N ALA A 667 15.44 -53.85 4.90
CA ALA A 667 14.53 -54.93 5.26
C ALA A 667 14.93 -56.26 4.60
N ARG A 668 14.98 -57.34 5.39
CA ARG A 668 15.41 -58.67 4.93
C ARG A 668 14.21 -59.59 4.68
N PRO A 669 14.25 -60.45 3.63
CA PRO A 669 13.19 -61.40 3.35
C PRO A 669 13.05 -62.46 4.48
N PRO A 670 11.82 -62.96 4.75
CA PRO A 670 11.58 -64.02 5.71
C PRO A 670 12.23 -65.33 5.26
N ARG A 671 13.30 -65.78 5.92
CA ARG A 671 14.12 -66.93 5.46
C ARG A 671 13.51 -68.32 5.71
N ARG A 672 12.56 -68.45 6.63
CA ARG A 672 12.03 -69.77 7.08
C ARG A 672 10.70 -70.16 6.46
N ASN A 673 9.82 -69.20 6.20
CA ASN A 673 8.45 -69.45 5.77
C ASN A 673 8.28 -69.18 4.26
N LYS A 674 7.06 -69.36 3.73
CA LYS A 674 6.71 -68.72 2.44
C LYS A 674 6.80 -67.20 2.61
N CYS A 675 7.16 -66.48 1.57
CA CYS A 675 6.95 -65.02 1.53
C CYS A 675 5.47 -64.78 1.18
N GLY A 676 4.70 -64.22 2.11
CA GLY A 676 3.38 -63.65 1.89
C GLY A 676 3.49 -62.13 1.75
N ILE A 677 2.60 -61.38 2.41
CA ILE A 677 2.72 -59.91 2.48
C ILE A 677 3.99 -59.52 3.26
N ILE A 678 4.77 -58.60 2.71
CA ILE A 678 6.02 -58.12 3.33
C ILE A 678 5.67 -57.06 4.39
N SER A 679 6.37 -57.04 5.53
CA SER A 679 6.05 -56.15 6.66
C SER A 679 5.91 -54.66 6.27
N PHE A 680 6.80 -54.13 5.41
CA PHE A 680 6.69 -52.73 4.99
C PHE A 680 5.52 -52.45 4.04
N VAL A 681 4.91 -53.48 3.44
CA VAL A 681 3.68 -53.39 2.63
C VAL A 681 2.46 -53.38 3.54
N SER A 682 2.40 -54.25 4.56
CA SER A 682 1.31 -54.24 5.55
C SER A 682 1.32 -52.95 6.40
N ASN A 683 2.50 -52.54 6.88
CA ASN A 683 2.66 -51.38 7.77
C ASN A 683 2.37 -50.04 7.06
N PHE A 684 2.36 -50.00 5.72
CA PHE A 684 2.12 -48.77 4.96
C PHE A 684 0.69 -48.23 5.12
N GLU A 685 -0.32 -49.09 5.20
CA GLU A 685 -1.72 -48.65 5.35
C GLU A 685 -1.94 -47.93 6.69
N GLU A 686 -1.41 -48.47 7.78
CA GLU A 686 -1.49 -47.85 9.10
C GLU A 686 -0.66 -46.55 9.18
N PHE A 687 0.58 -46.57 8.68
CA PHE A 687 1.42 -45.39 8.58
C PHE A 687 0.72 -44.25 7.81
N ALA A 688 0.13 -44.56 6.66
CA ALA A 688 -0.55 -43.57 5.84
C ALA A 688 -1.79 -43.00 6.55
N ASN A 689 -2.59 -43.84 7.22
CA ASN A 689 -3.71 -43.38 8.05
C ASN A 689 -3.26 -42.44 9.18
N GLN A 690 -2.16 -42.76 9.87
CA GLN A 690 -1.59 -41.90 10.91
C GLN A 690 -1.15 -40.54 10.33
N CYS A 691 -0.42 -40.51 9.21
CA CYS A 691 -0.04 -39.26 8.54
C CYS A 691 -1.26 -38.45 8.06
N GLU A 692 -2.25 -39.07 7.44
CA GLU A 692 -3.48 -38.38 6.99
C GLU A 692 -4.31 -37.82 8.15
N ALA A 693 -4.30 -38.47 9.32
CA ALA A 693 -4.92 -37.93 10.53
C ALA A 693 -4.25 -36.64 11.00
N VAL A 694 -2.91 -36.60 11.04
CA VAL A 694 -2.12 -35.43 11.49
C VAL A 694 -2.17 -34.27 10.50
N PHE A 695 -2.10 -34.56 9.20
CA PHE A 695 -2.10 -33.54 8.15
C PHE A 695 -3.52 -33.12 7.68
N LYS A 696 -4.57 -33.58 8.37
CA LYS A 696 -5.98 -33.29 8.03
C LYS A 696 -6.27 -31.79 8.09
N GLY A 697 -6.53 -31.19 6.93
CA GLY A 697 -6.78 -29.74 6.82
C GLY A 697 -5.52 -28.86 6.90
N SER A 698 -4.32 -29.46 6.85
CA SER A 698 -3.05 -28.72 6.86
C SER A 698 -2.61 -28.31 5.46
N ASP A 699 -2.14 -27.06 5.32
CA ASP A 699 -1.48 -26.55 4.11
C ASP A 699 -0.22 -27.35 3.72
N ARG A 700 0.35 -28.12 4.66
CA ARG A 700 1.54 -28.97 4.44
C ARG A 700 1.25 -30.31 3.77
N LYS A 701 -0.02 -30.62 3.44
CA LYS A 701 -0.38 -31.88 2.75
C LYS A 701 0.37 -32.09 1.42
N GLY A 702 0.72 -31.02 0.71
CA GLY A 702 1.54 -31.09 -0.51
C GLY A 702 3.00 -31.53 -0.28
N ASP A 703 3.54 -31.38 0.92
CA ASP A 703 4.86 -31.91 1.28
C ASP A 703 4.77 -33.40 1.65
N LEU A 704 3.69 -33.82 2.32
CA LEU A 704 3.39 -35.24 2.59
C LEU A 704 3.18 -36.05 1.31
N GLN A 705 2.44 -35.53 0.32
CA GLN A 705 2.23 -36.22 -0.97
C GLN A 705 3.53 -36.55 -1.72
N LYS A 706 4.51 -35.63 -1.69
CA LYS A 706 5.85 -35.86 -2.29
C LYS A 706 6.60 -36.97 -1.56
N TRP A 707 6.41 -37.10 -0.25
CA TRP A 707 7.01 -38.18 0.54
C TRP A 707 6.31 -39.52 0.32
N TYR A 708 4.98 -39.55 0.20
CA TYR A 708 4.27 -40.78 -0.15
C TYR A 708 4.75 -41.37 -1.48
N SER A 709 4.87 -40.58 -2.56
CA SER A 709 5.33 -41.10 -3.85
C SER A 709 6.74 -41.73 -3.75
N LYS A 710 7.67 -41.06 -3.05
CA LYS A 710 9.01 -41.62 -2.77
C LYS A 710 8.98 -42.92 -1.96
N ILE A 711 8.14 -42.98 -0.92
CA ILE A 711 8.01 -44.16 -0.06
C ILE A 711 7.37 -45.31 -0.85
N VAL A 712 6.33 -45.06 -1.65
CA VAL A 712 5.67 -46.07 -2.48
C VAL A 712 6.60 -46.60 -3.57
N HIS A 713 7.38 -45.73 -4.23
CA HIS A 713 8.44 -46.15 -5.15
C HIS A 713 9.50 -47.02 -4.44
N ALA A 714 9.96 -46.63 -3.24
CA ALA A 714 10.89 -47.44 -2.44
C ALA A 714 10.30 -48.79 -2.01
N ILE A 715 8.98 -48.85 -1.71
CA ILE A 715 8.25 -50.09 -1.48
C ILE A 715 8.22 -50.96 -2.74
N PHE A 716 7.93 -50.38 -3.91
CA PHE A 716 7.89 -51.10 -5.19
C PHE A 716 9.25 -51.73 -5.54
N ASP A 717 10.34 -50.99 -5.38
CA ASP A 717 11.69 -51.50 -5.58
C ASP A 717 12.08 -52.52 -4.51
N GLY A 718 11.63 -52.31 -3.26
CA GLY A 718 11.75 -53.26 -2.16
C GLY A 718 11.04 -54.59 -2.43
N ILE A 719 9.82 -54.58 -2.98
CA ILE A 719 9.07 -55.80 -3.39
C ILE A 719 9.85 -56.56 -4.45
N VAL A 720 10.32 -55.87 -5.50
CA VAL A 720 11.08 -56.51 -6.58
C VAL A 720 12.40 -57.10 -6.04
N ARG A 721 13.14 -56.37 -5.21
CA ARG A 721 14.35 -56.87 -4.54
C ARG A 721 14.07 -58.13 -3.71
N VAL A 722 13.07 -58.07 -2.82
CA VAL A 722 12.68 -59.19 -1.94
C VAL A 722 12.22 -60.41 -2.76
N SER A 723 11.54 -60.20 -3.89
CA SER A 723 11.11 -61.27 -4.79
C SER A 723 12.27 -62.08 -5.38
N VAL A 724 13.42 -61.44 -5.65
CA VAL A 724 14.64 -62.07 -6.19
C VAL A 724 15.51 -62.67 -5.07
N GLU A 725 15.57 -62.03 -3.90
CA GLU A 725 16.31 -62.55 -2.74
C GLU A 725 15.64 -63.78 -2.09
N HIS A 726 14.33 -63.96 -2.25
CA HIS A 726 13.57 -65.03 -1.59
C HIS A 726 13.60 -66.36 -2.37
N GLY A 727 14.54 -67.25 -2.03
CA GLY A 727 14.75 -68.53 -2.72
C GLY A 727 13.72 -69.66 -2.51
N ARG A 728 12.49 -69.40 -2.03
CA ARG A 728 11.47 -70.43 -1.74
C ARG A 728 10.08 -70.21 -2.32
N THR A 729 9.71 -68.96 -2.59
CA THR A 729 8.43 -68.57 -3.21
C THR A 729 8.77 -68.00 -4.59
N PRO A 730 8.05 -68.34 -5.67
CA PRO A 730 8.27 -67.75 -6.98
C PRO A 730 8.31 -66.21 -6.94
N PRO A 731 9.28 -65.54 -7.61
CA PRO A 731 9.37 -64.07 -7.64
C PRO A 731 8.08 -63.41 -8.14
N GLU A 732 7.41 -64.03 -9.11
CA GLU A 732 6.15 -63.54 -9.67
C GLU A 732 5.00 -63.61 -8.66
N VAL A 733 4.98 -64.60 -7.76
CA VAL A 733 3.96 -64.69 -6.69
C VAL A 733 4.20 -63.61 -5.63
N VAL A 734 5.46 -63.42 -5.20
CA VAL A 734 5.80 -62.35 -4.24
C VAL A 734 5.41 -60.99 -4.80
N CYS A 735 5.75 -60.70 -6.06
CA CYS A 735 5.33 -59.48 -6.74
C CYS A 735 3.80 -59.38 -6.83
N MET A 736 3.11 -60.44 -7.27
CA MET A 736 1.66 -60.44 -7.47
C MET A 736 0.89 -60.17 -6.17
N GLU A 737 1.19 -60.88 -5.07
CA GLU A 737 0.50 -60.68 -3.79
C GLU A 737 0.76 -59.29 -3.21
N ASN A 738 2.02 -58.82 -3.23
CA ASN A 738 2.37 -57.53 -2.65
C ASN A 738 1.93 -56.33 -3.50
N PHE A 739 1.95 -56.41 -4.84
CA PHE A 739 1.40 -55.34 -5.70
C PHE A 739 -0.14 -55.30 -5.67
N HIS A 740 -0.82 -56.43 -5.41
CA HIS A 740 -2.26 -56.44 -5.15
C HIS A 740 -2.59 -55.69 -3.85
N HIS A 741 -1.96 -56.08 -2.73
CA HIS A 741 -2.16 -55.41 -1.45
C HIS A 741 -1.81 -53.91 -1.54
N MET A 742 -0.72 -53.53 -2.21
CA MET A 742 -0.39 -52.11 -2.43
C MET A 742 -1.44 -51.36 -3.27
N HIS A 743 -1.98 -51.97 -4.33
CA HIS A 743 -3.07 -51.37 -5.10
C HIS A 743 -4.30 -51.10 -4.22
N ASP A 744 -4.67 -52.06 -3.38
CA ASP A 744 -5.86 -51.99 -2.53
C ASP A 744 -5.67 -51.02 -1.35
N SER A 745 -4.50 -51.00 -0.71
CA SER A 745 -4.16 -49.97 0.29
C SER A 745 -4.22 -48.56 -0.32
N LEU A 746 -3.61 -48.33 -1.50
CA LEU A 746 -3.69 -47.03 -2.19
C LEU A 746 -5.13 -46.67 -2.62
N TYR A 747 -5.94 -47.67 -3.00
CA TYR A 747 -7.36 -47.48 -3.32
C TYR A 747 -8.18 -47.03 -2.10
N LYS A 748 -8.01 -47.70 -0.94
CA LYS A 748 -8.67 -47.32 0.32
C LYS A 748 -8.32 -45.89 0.75
N LEU A 749 -7.03 -45.56 0.70
CA LEU A 749 -6.48 -44.27 1.14
C LEU A 749 -6.85 -43.10 0.20
N LYS A 750 -7.22 -43.39 -1.07
CA LYS A 750 -7.57 -42.38 -2.10
C LYS A 750 -6.47 -41.34 -2.34
N ILE A 751 -5.22 -41.79 -2.24
CA ILE A 751 -4.00 -41.02 -2.54
C ILE A 751 -3.27 -41.63 -3.74
N LEU A 752 -2.42 -40.84 -4.39
CA LEU A 752 -1.49 -41.30 -5.44
C LEU A 752 -2.16 -42.13 -6.58
N GLU A 753 -3.04 -41.48 -7.33
CA GLU A 753 -3.74 -42.08 -8.47
C GLU A 753 -2.82 -42.65 -9.56
N GLU A 754 -1.60 -42.10 -9.72
CA GLU A 754 -0.61 -42.59 -10.69
C GLU A 754 0.10 -43.84 -10.16
N ASP A 755 0.68 -43.80 -8.96
CA ASP A 755 1.29 -44.97 -8.31
C ASP A 755 0.29 -46.14 -8.16
N ARG A 756 -1.00 -45.86 -7.93
CA ARG A 756 -2.04 -46.92 -7.90
C ARG A 756 -2.24 -47.59 -9.26
N LYS A 757 -2.19 -46.84 -10.37
CA LYS A 757 -2.25 -47.43 -11.72
C LYS A 757 -1.00 -48.28 -11.96
N GLU A 758 0.17 -47.78 -11.58
CA GLU A 758 1.42 -48.53 -11.70
C GLU A 758 1.40 -49.83 -10.88
N ALA A 759 0.91 -49.80 -9.64
CA ALA A 759 0.73 -51.01 -8.82
C ALA A 759 -0.16 -52.04 -9.55
N LYS A 760 -1.26 -51.60 -10.15
CA LYS A 760 -2.15 -52.48 -10.94
C LYS A 760 -1.48 -53.04 -12.20
N GLU A 761 -0.67 -52.25 -12.88
CA GLU A 761 0.10 -52.68 -14.06
C GLU A 761 1.20 -53.69 -13.68
N ARG A 762 1.96 -53.42 -12.61
CA ARG A 762 2.96 -54.34 -12.04
C ARG A 762 2.32 -55.64 -11.56
N TYR A 763 1.18 -55.58 -10.86
CA TYR A 763 0.35 -56.74 -10.51
C TYR A 763 -0.07 -57.54 -11.75
N SER A 764 -0.67 -56.88 -12.74
CA SER A 764 -1.17 -57.54 -13.97
C SER A 764 -0.04 -58.18 -14.77
N LYS A 765 1.16 -57.57 -14.76
CA LYS A 765 2.37 -58.12 -15.39
C LYS A 765 2.90 -59.33 -14.62
N ALA A 766 2.95 -59.25 -13.28
CA ALA A 766 3.36 -60.36 -12.42
C ALA A 766 2.41 -61.56 -12.57
N LEU A 767 1.09 -61.33 -12.56
CA LEU A 767 0.07 -62.36 -12.79
C LEU A 767 0.24 -63.04 -14.16
N LYS A 768 0.36 -62.27 -15.25
CA LYS A 768 0.61 -62.81 -16.60
C LYS A 768 1.93 -63.59 -16.70
N SER A 769 2.98 -63.12 -16.04
CA SER A 769 4.27 -63.81 -15.99
C SER A 769 4.17 -65.10 -15.18
N TYR A 770 3.46 -65.08 -14.04
CA TYR A 770 3.22 -66.26 -13.22
C TYR A 770 2.43 -67.32 -13.97
N VAL A 771 1.34 -66.94 -14.65
CA VAL A 771 0.60 -67.83 -15.53
C VAL A 771 1.55 -68.38 -16.60
N THR A 772 2.17 -67.54 -17.43
CA THR A 772 3.07 -68.01 -18.52
C THR A 772 4.17 -68.98 -18.04
N ASN A 773 4.77 -68.72 -16.87
CA ASN A 773 5.90 -69.51 -16.36
C ASN A 773 5.47 -70.77 -15.58
N TYR A 774 4.36 -70.74 -14.83
CA TYR A 774 3.97 -71.81 -13.89
C TYR A 774 2.74 -72.63 -14.29
N PHE A 775 1.90 -72.11 -15.19
CA PHE A 775 0.87 -72.88 -15.90
C PHE A 775 1.49 -74.05 -16.69
N GLY A 776 2.75 -73.88 -17.10
CA GLY A 776 3.50 -74.85 -17.89
C GLY A 776 2.91 -75.00 -19.29
N ARG A 777 3.13 -76.16 -19.89
CA ARG A 777 2.39 -76.59 -21.08
C ARG A 777 1.54 -77.81 -20.70
N PRO A 778 0.28 -77.65 -20.23
CA PRO A 778 -0.61 -78.78 -19.94
C PRO A 778 -0.81 -79.70 -21.15
N LEU A 779 -0.63 -79.14 -22.35
CA LEU A 779 -0.69 -79.78 -23.65
C LEU A 779 0.70 -79.78 -24.32
N GLU A 780 1.79 -80.07 -23.59
CA GLU A 780 3.18 -79.86 -24.04
C GLU A 780 3.49 -80.37 -25.45
N LYS A 781 3.28 -81.66 -25.70
CA LYS A 781 3.57 -82.27 -27.01
C LYS A 781 2.67 -81.73 -28.12
N LEU A 782 1.41 -81.39 -27.80
CA LEU A 782 0.47 -80.78 -28.73
C LEU A 782 0.91 -79.35 -29.09
N ASN A 783 1.31 -78.56 -28.10
CA ASN A 783 1.90 -77.23 -28.32
C ASN A 783 3.20 -77.33 -29.12
N VAL A 784 4.11 -78.27 -28.82
CA VAL A 784 5.35 -78.47 -29.63
C VAL A 784 5.03 -78.86 -31.08
N PHE A 785 4.02 -79.72 -31.30
CA PHE A 785 3.57 -80.09 -32.64
C PHE A 785 3.02 -78.87 -33.41
N PHE A 786 2.14 -78.07 -32.78
CA PHE A 786 1.54 -76.91 -33.42
C PHE A 786 2.47 -75.68 -33.51
N ASP A 787 3.41 -75.50 -32.59
CA ASP A 787 4.54 -74.55 -32.70
C ASP A 787 5.38 -74.90 -33.94
N GLY A 788 5.66 -76.19 -34.15
CA GLY A 788 6.36 -76.70 -35.33
C GLY A 788 5.59 -76.49 -36.65
N VAL A 789 4.27 -76.68 -36.63
CA VAL A 789 3.37 -76.32 -37.74
C VAL A 789 3.43 -74.82 -38.02
N GLN A 790 3.32 -73.97 -37.00
CA GLN A 790 3.34 -72.52 -37.15
C GLN A 790 4.67 -72.03 -37.74
N ALA A 791 5.81 -72.53 -37.23
CA ALA A 791 7.12 -72.20 -37.78
C ALA A 791 7.30 -72.62 -39.26
N ARG A 792 6.60 -73.68 -39.72
CA ARG A 792 6.55 -74.07 -41.13
C ARG A 792 5.66 -73.16 -41.98
N LEU A 793 4.58 -72.62 -41.42
CA LEU A 793 3.76 -71.59 -42.06
C LEU A 793 4.55 -70.28 -42.20
N ASP A 794 5.26 -69.87 -41.15
CA ASP A 794 6.05 -68.63 -41.11
C ASP A 794 7.25 -68.66 -42.09
N THR A 795 7.76 -69.85 -42.40
CA THR A 795 8.76 -70.06 -43.47
C THR A 795 8.17 -70.15 -44.88
N GLY A 796 6.88 -69.84 -45.05
CA GLY A 796 6.21 -69.67 -46.35
C GLY A 796 5.50 -70.92 -46.90
N THR A 797 5.36 -71.98 -46.11
CA THR A 797 4.59 -73.18 -46.53
C THR A 797 3.11 -72.84 -46.64
N LYS A 798 2.44 -73.23 -47.73
CA LYS A 798 0.99 -73.03 -47.86
C LYS A 798 0.25 -73.87 -46.82
N LYS A 799 -0.85 -73.33 -46.28
CA LYS A 799 -1.64 -73.99 -45.21
C LYS A 799 -2.14 -75.39 -45.59
N SER A 800 -2.44 -75.63 -46.86
CA SER A 800 -2.81 -76.95 -47.41
C SER A 800 -1.69 -77.99 -47.35
N ASP A 801 -0.43 -77.56 -47.45
CA ASP A 801 0.69 -78.42 -47.80
C ASP A 801 1.37 -78.99 -46.54
N VAL A 802 1.15 -78.35 -45.38
CA VAL A 802 1.63 -78.79 -44.06
C VAL A 802 1.26 -80.23 -43.76
N CYS A 803 0.02 -80.64 -44.08
CA CYS A 803 -0.49 -81.97 -43.73
C CYS A 803 0.17 -83.14 -44.48
N PHE A 804 1.00 -82.85 -45.49
CA PHE A 804 1.82 -83.82 -46.22
C PHE A 804 3.27 -83.91 -45.71
N ILE A 805 3.72 -82.99 -44.85
CA ILE A 805 5.04 -83.06 -44.21
C ILE A 805 5.00 -84.22 -43.21
N HIS A 806 5.91 -85.19 -43.32
CA HIS A 806 5.87 -86.42 -42.52
C HIS A 806 5.77 -86.18 -40.99
N GLN A 807 6.56 -85.25 -40.47
CA GLN A 807 6.58 -84.83 -39.06
C GLN A 807 5.29 -84.15 -38.58
N TYR A 808 4.50 -83.57 -39.50
CA TYR A 808 3.23 -82.89 -39.22
C TYR A 808 2.07 -83.56 -39.98
N SER A 809 2.20 -84.87 -40.23
CA SER A 809 1.23 -85.62 -41.02
C SER A 809 -0.06 -85.89 -40.23
N LYS A 810 -1.16 -86.15 -40.96
CA LYS A 810 -2.47 -86.49 -40.35
C LYS A 810 -2.39 -87.71 -39.40
N SER A 811 -1.49 -88.65 -39.66
CA SER A 811 -1.21 -89.79 -38.78
C SER A 811 -0.50 -89.40 -37.49
N GLU A 812 0.46 -88.47 -37.56
CA GLU A 812 1.20 -88.04 -36.38
C GLU A 812 0.34 -87.15 -35.47
N LEU A 813 -0.44 -86.25 -36.06
CA LEU A 813 -1.44 -85.45 -35.36
C LEU A 813 -2.43 -86.33 -34.56
N ARG A 814 -2.90 -87.45 -35.14
CA ARG A 814 -3.79 -88.39 -34.43
C ARG A 814 -3.11 -89.05 -33.22
N LYS A 815 -1.81 -89.38 -33.30
CA LYS A 815 -1.07 -89.90 -32.14
C LYS A 815 -0.97 -88.84 -31.04
N VAL A 816 -0.54 -87.63 -31.39
CA VAL A 816 -0.34 -86.54 -30.41
C VAL A 816 -1.65 -86.16 -29.72
N ILE A 817 -2.79 -86.18 -30.42
CA ILE A 817 -4.10 -85.94 -29.79
C ILE A 817 -4.49 -87.08 -28.83
N HIS A 818 -4.24 -88.34 -29.21
CA HIS A 818 -4.60 -89.50 -28.39
C HIS A 818 -3.78 -89.62 -27.09
N GLU A 819 -2.66 -88.91 -26.98
CA GLU A 819 -1.89 -88.75 -25.74
C GLU A 819 -2.50 -87.72 -24.75
N PHE A 820 -3.60 -87.05 -25.08
CA PHE A 820 -4.29 -86.10 -24.18
C PHE A 820 -5.81 -86.38 -24.06
N PRO A 821 -6.23 -87.56 -23.58
CA PRO A 821 -7.64 -87.82 -23.28
C PRO A 821 -8.11 -86.90 -22.13
N GLY A 822 -9.39 -86.49 -22.15
CA GLY A 822 -9.94 -85.50 -21.20
C GLY A 822 -9.73 -85.83 -19.71
N LYS A 823 -9.61 -87.11 -19.36
CA LYS A 823 -9.28 -87.56 -17.99
C LYS A 823 -7.85 -87.19 -17.56
N GLU A 824 -6.87 -87.28 -18.46
CA GLU A 824 -5.49 -86.87 -18.15
C GLU A 824 -5.35 -85.35 -18.12
N VAL A 825 -6.09 -84.63 -18.98
CA VAL A 825 -6.18 -83.16 -18.93
C VAL A 825 -6.75 -82.71 -17.58
N LYS A 826 -7.87 -83.30 -17.11
CA LYS A 826 -8.44 -82.99 -15.77
C LYS A 826 -7.45 -83.28 -14.64
N LYS A 827 -6.78 -84.43 -14.66
CA LYS A 827 -5.75 -84.81 -13.67
C LYS A 827 -4.53 -83.85 -13.68
N GLY A 828 -4.14 -83.36 -14.85
CA GLY A 828 -3.11 -82.33 -15.01
C GLY A 828 -3.52 -80.99 -14.40
N LEU A 829 -4.78 -80.59 -14.62
CA LEU A 829 -5.36 -79.38 -14.01
C LEU A 829 -5.49 -79.49 -12.49
N GLU A 830 -5.90 -80.64 -11.94
CA GLU A 830 -5.92 -80.89 -10.48
C GLU A 830 -4.52 -80.77 -9.85
N ALA A 831 -3.49 -81.27 -10.52
CA ALA A 831 -2.11 -81.15 -10.07
C ALA A 831 -1.60 -79.71 -10.16
N LEU A 832 -2.00 -78.96 -11.20
CA LEU A 832 -1.70 -77.54 -11.35
C LEU A 832 -2.38 -76.71 -10.25
N TYR A 833 -3.66 -76.94 -9.95
CA TYR A 833 -4.40 -76.27 -8.89
C TYR A 833 -3.68 -76.39 -7.54
N LYS A 834 -3.35 -77.63 -7.12
CA LYS A 834 -2.62 -77.91 -5.87
C LYS A 834 -1.21 -77.29 -5.84
N LYS A 835 -0.57 -77.12 -7.00
CA LYS A 835 0.73 -76.43 -7.11
C LYS A 835 0.56 -74.92 -6.90
N VAL A 836 -0.49 -74.32 -7.45
CA VAL A 836 -0.82 -72.89 -7.30
C VAL A 836 -1.24 -72.58 -5.86
N GLU A 837 -2.17 -73.36 -5.29
CA GLU A 837 -2.56 -73.31 -3.87
C GLU A 837 -1.35 -73.42 -2.92
N LYS A 838 -0.37 -74.28 -3.25
CA LYS A 838 0.87 -74.40 -2.48
C LYS A 838 1.78 -73.18 -2.60
N HIS A 839 1.75 -72.44 -3.71
CA HIS A 839 2.60 -71.26 -3.88
C HIS A 839 2.04 -70.02 -3.19
N LEU A 840 0.73 -69.77 -3.31
CA LEU A 840 0.09 -68.58 -2.75
C LEU A 840 0.00 -68.60 -1.21
N SER A 841 -0.18 -67.41 -0.63
CA SER A 841 -0.63 -67.19 0.73
C SER A 841 -2.17 -67.09 0.80
N PRO A 842 -2.79 -67.40 1.96
CA PRO A 842 -4.24 -67.32 2.12
C PRO A 842 -4.76 -65.88 2.38
N GLU A 843 -3.87 -64.90 2.55
CA GLU A 843 -4.19 -63.58 3.11
C GLU A 843 -5.07 -62.74 2.16
N GLU A 844 -4.79 -62.79 0.84
CA GLU A 844 -5.45 -61.95 -0.17
C GLU A 844 -6.54 -62.69 -0.99
N ASN A 845 -6.82 -63.97 -0.71
CA ASN A 845 -7.79 -64.82 -1.45
C ASN A 845 -7.59 -64.89 -2.99
N LEU A 846 -6.38 -64.56 -3.48
CA LEU A 846 -6.07 -64.45 -4.92
C LEU A 846 -6.15 -65.76 -5.71
N LEU A 847 -6.28 -66.91 -5.04
CA LEU A 847 -6.32 -68.24 -5.67
C LEU A 847 -7.39 -68.33 -6.78
N GLN A 848 -8.61 -67.84 -6.53
CA GLN A 848 -9.68 -67.88 -7.54
C GLN A 848 -9.42 -66.93 -8.72
N VAL A 849 -8.78 -65.78 -8.48
CA VAL A 849 -8.44 -64.82 -9.54
C VAL A 849 -7.36 -65.42 -10.45
N VAL A 850 -6.30 -65.99 -9.86
CA VAL A 850 -5.25 -66.69 -10.60
C VAL A 850 -5.79 -67.90 -11.34
N TRP A 851 -6.70 -68.67 -10.74
CA TRP A 851 -7.32 -69.83 -11.38
C TRP A 851 -8.16 -69.43 -12.60
N ARG A 852 -8.85 -68.29 -12.53
CA ARG A 852 -9.60 -67.73 -13.67
C ARG A 852 -8.69 -67.26 -14.80
N ASP A 853 -7.61 -66.56 -14.50
CA ASP A 853 -6.62 -66.15 -15.51
C ASP A 853 -5.92 -67.37 -16.15
N MET A 854 -5.67 -68.43 -15.37
CA MET A 854 -5.20 -69.72 -15.88
C MET A 854 -6.24 -70.40 -16.79
N GLN A 855 -7.53 -70.36 -16.44
CA GLN A 855 -8.61 -70.87 -17.28
C GLN A 855 -8.67 -70.13 -18.63
N ASP A 856 -8.61 -68.80 -18.61
CA ASP A 856 -8.67 -67.98 -19.81
C ASP A 856 -7.43 -68.18 -20.72
N GLU A 857 -6.25 -68.41 -20.15
CA GLU A 857 -5.05 -68.79 -20.90
C GLU A 857 -5.15 -70.22 -21.48
N PHE A 858 -5.75 -71.18 -20.76
CA PHE A 858 -6.04 -72.51 -21.32
C PHE A 858 -6.94 -72.39 -22.56
N ILE A 859 -8.04 -71.63 -22.41
CA ILE A 859 -9.02 -71.41 -23.47
C ILE A 859 -8.37 -70.69 -24.67
N ARG A 860 -7.42 -69.78 -24.43
CA ARG A 860 -6.62 -69.13 -25.48
C ARG A 860 -5.75 -70.13 -26.24
N GLN A 861 -4.98 -70.98 -25.54
CA GLN A 861 -4.15 -72.01 -26.17
C GLN A 861 -5.00 -73.01 -26.96
N TYR A 862 -6.09 -73.49 -26.39
CA TYR A 862 -7.05 -74.38 -27.07
C TYR A 862 -7.60 -73.75 -28.36
N LYS A 863 -8.04 -72.49 -28.31
CA LYS A 863 -8.54 -71.77 -29.50
C LYS A 863 -7.46 -71.56 -30.57
N ALA A 864 -6.21 -71.32 -30.18
CA ALA A 864 -5.10 -71.19 -31.11
C ALA A 864 -4.82 -72.53 -31.84
N ILE A 865 -4.76 -73.63 -31.09
CA ILE A 865 -4.62 -74.99 -31.63
C ILE A 865 -5.79 -75.33 -32.56
N GLN A 866 -7.02 -75.04 -32.15
CA GLN A 866 -8.22 -75.27 -32.96
C GLN A 866 -8.19 -74.47 -34.28
N THR A 867 -7.75 -73.21 -34.24
CA THR A 867 -7.60 -72.37 -35.45
C THR A 867 -6.56 -72.93 -36.43
N LEU A 868 -5.48 -73.51 -35.92
CA LEU A 868 -4.46 -74.19 -36.75
C LEU A 868 -4.95 -75.55 -37.27
N LEU A 869 -5.70 -76.30 -36.45
CA LEU A 869 -6.34 -77.54 -36.84
C LEU A 869 -7.32 -77.33 -38.02
N ASP A 870 -8.22 -76.35 -37.89
CA ASP A 870 -9.22 -76.02 -38.89
C ASP A 870 -8.58 -75.49 -40.19
N SER A 871 -7.48 -74.73 -40.10
CA SER A 871 -6.85 -74.09 -41.26
C SER A 871 -5.79 -74.93 -41.99
N CYS A 872 -5.10 -75.86 -41.30
CA CYS A 872 -4.09 -76.75 -41.91
C CYS A 872 -4.56 -78.18 -42.17
N TYR A 873 -5.64 -78.63 -41.55
CA TYR A 873 -6.14 -80.01 -41.67
C TYR A 873 -7.61 -80.09 -42.10
N SER A 874 -8.13 -79.03 -42.72
CA SER A 874 -9.47 -78.96 -43.32
C SER A 874 -9.82 -80.21 -44.12
N GLY A 875 -11.01 -80.77 -43.85
CA GLY A 875 -11.49 -82.02 -44.48
C GLY A 875 -10.96 -83.34 -43.87
N SER A 876 -10.19 -83.31 -42.77
CA SER A 876 -9.62 -84.55 -42.18
C SER A 876 -10.51 -85.24 -41.13
N MET A 877 -11.61 -84.61 -40.68
CA MET A 877 -12.41 -85.00 -39.51
C MET A 877 -11.53 -85.40 -38.30
N ILE A 878 -10.54 -84.57 -37.99
CA ILE A 878 -9.75 -84.68 -36.75
C ILE A 878 -10.23 -83.56 -35.85
N GLN A 879 -10.72 -83.89 -34.67
CA GLN A 879 -11.11 -82.96 -33.61
C GLN A 879 -10.36 -83.35 -32.33
N LEU A 880 -10.25 -82.41 -31.39
CA LEU A 880 -9.79 -82.71 -30.04
C LEU A 880 -10.87 -83.50 -29.30
N GLU A 881 -10.47 -84.43 -28.42
CA GLU A 881 -11.41 -85.34 -27.71
C GLU A 881 -12.28 -84.63 -26.66
N PHE A 882 -12.08 -83.33 -26.43
CA PHE A 882 -12.81 -82.52 -25.45
C PHE A 882 -13.11 -81.13 -26.02
N THR A 883 -14.23 -80.55 -25.61
CA THR A 883 -14.70 -79.22 -26.04
C THR A 883 -14.37 -78.13 -25.01
N ILE A 884 -14.63 -76.86 -25.37
CA ILE A 884 -14.54 -75.74 -24.43
C ILE A 884 -15.55 -75.90 -23.28
N THR A 885 -16.72 -76.50 -23.51
CA THR A 885 -17.72 -76.74 -22.46
C THR A 885 -17.20 -77.73 -21.43
N ASP A 886 -16.64 -78.86 -21.87
CA ASP A 886 -16.03 -79.87 -20.99
C ASP A 886 -14.87 -79.26 -20.19
N LEU A 887 -14.09 -78.37 -20.81
CA LEU A 887 -13.02 -77.65 -20.13
C LEU A 887 -13.54 -76.73 -19.02
N LEU A 888 -14.61 -75.97 -19.27
CA LEU A 888 -15.25 -75.12 -18.27
C LEU A 888 -15.82 -75.96 -17.11
N GLU A 889 -16.38 -77.13 -17.40
CA GLU A 889 -16.79 -78.08 -16.37
C GLU A 889 -15.60 -78.60 -15.56
N PHE A 890 -14.46 -78.95 -16.18
CA PHE A 890 -13.27 -79.39 -15.46
C PHE A 890 -12.73 -78.30 -14.51
N PHE A 891 -12.61 -77.05 -14.98
CA PHE A 891 -12.15 -75.94 -14.14
C PHE A 891 -13.15 -75.62 -13.00
N SER A 892 -14.46 -75.74 -13.26
CA SER A 892 -15.51 -75.53 -12.26
C SER A 892 -15.58 -76.65 -11.21
N ASP A 893 -15.41 -77.91 -11.63
CA ASP A 893 -15.35 -79.06 -10.73
C ASP A 893 -14.18 -78.96 -9.76
N ILE A 894 -12.99 -78.65 -10.28
CA ILE A 894 -11.77 -78.53 -9.46
C ILE A 894 -11.94 -77.41 -8.42
N ALA A 895 -12.52 -76.28 -8.82
CA ALA A 895 -12.81 -75.14 -7.92
C ALA A 895 -14.07 -75.32 -7.03
N LYS A 896 -14.74 -76.48 -7.08
CA LYS A 896 -15.82 -76.88 -6.15
C LYS A 896 -15.39 -78.01 -5.21
N GLN A 897 -14.36 -78.75 -5.58
CA GLN A 897 -13.78 -79.85 -4.79
C GLN A 897 -12.75 -79.36 -3.76
N HIS A 898 -12.31 -78.11 -3.90
CA HIS A 898 -11.37 -77.38 -3.07
C HIS A 898 -11.97 -76.03 -2.68
#